data_AF-A0A8D1FI65-F1
#
_entry.id   AF-A0A8D1FI65-F1
#
_cell.length_a   1.000
_cell.length_b   1.000
_cell.length_c   1.000
_cell.angle_alpha   90.00
_cell.angle_beta   90.00
_cell.angle_gamma   90.00
#
_symmetry.space_group_name_H-M   'P 1'
#
loop_
_entity.id
_entity.type
_entity.pdbx_description
1 polymer ?
#
loop_
_entity_poly.entity_id
_entity_poly.type
_entity_poly.pdbx_seq_one_letter_code
_entity_poly.pdbx_strand_id
1 'polypeptide(L)'
;MESMLNKLKSTVTKVTADVTSAVMGNPVTREFDVGRHIASGGNGLAWKIFNGTKKSTKQEVAVFVFDKKLIDKYQKFEKDQIIDSLKRGVQQLTRLRHPRLLTVQHPLEESRDCLAFCTEPVFASLANILGNWENLPSPVSPDIKDYKLYDVETKYGLLQVSEGLSFLHSSVKMVHGNVTPENIILNKSGAWKIMGFDFCVSSTNPSEQEPKFPCKEWDPNLPSLCLPNPEYLAPEYILSVSCETASDMYSLGTVMYAVFNKGKPIFEVNKQDIYKSFSRQLDQLSRLGSSSLTNIPEEVREHVKLLLNVTPTVRPDADQMTKIPFFDDVGAVTLQYFDTLFQRDNLQKSQFFKGLPKVLPKLPKRVIVQRILPCLTSEFVNPDMVPFVLPNVLLIAEECTKEEYVKLILPELGPVFKQQEPIQASNMILLIFLQKMDLLLTKTPPDEIKNSVLPMVYRALEAPSIQIQELCLNIIPTFANLIDYPSMKNALIPRIKNACLQTSSLAVRVNSLVCLGKILEYLDKWFVLDDILPFLQQIPSKEPAVLMGILGIYKCTFTHKKLGITKEQLAGKVLPHLIPLSIENNLNLNQFNSFISVIKEMLNRLESEHKTKLEQLHIMQEQQKSLDIGNQMNASEETKVTNVGSQQIDKVFNSIGTDLLTGGESENKEDGLQNKHKRASLTLEEKQKLAKEQEQAQKLKSQQPLKPQVHTPIAPVKQTKDLTDTLMDNMSSLTNLSVSTPKISSSSTFTSVPSTGLGMMFSTPIDNTKRNLTNGLNANMGFQTSGFNMPVNTNQNFFSGPSTPGVTKMTLGGTPSTLPNFNATEEVCTDLYRYLTKPLMSFP
;
A
#
# COMPACT_ATOMS: atom_id res chain seq x y z
N MET A 1 -14.42 -0.91 -32.12
CA MET A 1 -14.12 0.12 -31.10
C MET A 1 -15.18 1.21 -31.06
N GLU A 2 -15.56 1.76 -32.22
CA GLU A 2 -16.60 2.81 -32.36
C GLU A 2 -18.01 2.39 -31.92
N SER A 3 -18.43 1.16 -32.20
CA SER A 3 -19.69 0.58 -31.68
C SER A 3 -19.71 0.43 -30.15
N MET A 4 -18.56 0.14 -29.53
CA MET A 4 -18.44 0.11 -28.06
C MET A 4 -18.46 1.52 -27.47
N LEU A 5 -17.78 2.49 -28.10
CA LEU A 5 -17.85 3.91 -27.72
C LEU A 5 -19.27 4.47 -27.86
N ASN A 6 -20.02 4.08 -28.88
CA ASN A 6 -21.41 4.53 -29.07
C ASN A 6 -22.37 3.88 -28.07
N LYS A 7 -22.18 2.60 -27.72
CA LYS A 7 -22.92 1.96 -26.61
C LYS A 7 -22.57 2.58 -25.26
N LEU A 8 -21.31 2.94 -25.04
CA LEU A 8 -20.87 3.58 -23.80
C LEU A 8 -21.43 5.00 -23.70
N LYS A 9 -21.39 5.78 -24.79
CA LYS A 9 -22.02 7.10 -24.88
C LYS A 9 -23.53 7.01 -24.67
N SER A 10 -24.25 6.11 -25.36
CA SER A 10 -25.71 5.97 -25.19
C SER A 10 -26.11 5.56 -23.77
N THR A 11 -25.32 4.69 -23.13
CA THR A 11 -25.55 4.28 -21.74
C THR A 11 -25.25 5.43 -20.78
N VAL A 12 -24.15 6.16 -20.97
CA VAL A 12 -23.81 7.35 -20.19
C VAL A 12 -24.89 8.43 -20.35
N THR A 13 -25.35 8.70 -21.57
CA THR A 13 -26.41 9.69 -21.85
C THR A 13 -27.75 9.31 -21.21
N LYS A 14 -28.12 8.01 -21.23
CA LYS A 14 -29.34 7.51 -20.60
C LYS A 14 -29.27 7.56 -19.07
N VAL A 15 -28.13 7.18 -18.49
CA VAL A 15 -27.88 7.29 -17.04
C VAL A 15 -27.87 8.76 -16.60
N THR A 16 -27.26 9.67 -17.35
CA THR A 16 -27.32 11.12 -17.04
C THR A 16 -28.73 11.69 -17.20
N ALA A 17 -29.52 11.20 -18.15
CA ALA A 17 -30.91 11.65 -18.35
C ALA A 17 -31.83 11.20 -17.21
N ASP A 18 -31.74 9.95 -16.77
CA ASP A 18 -32.52 9.43 -15.64
C ASP A 18 -32.14 10.13 -14.32
N VAL A 19 -30.85 10.37 -14.09
CA VAL A 19 -30.32 11.09 -12.92
C VAL A 19 -30.77 12.56 -12.89
N THR A 20 -30.71 13.24 -14.04
CA THR A 20 -31.10 14.66 -14.12
C THR A 20 -32.61 14.84 -14.01
N SER A 21 -33.40 13.85 -14.43
CA SER A 21 -34.88 13.89 -14.34
C SER A 21 -35.41 13.74 -12.90
N ALA A 22 -34.75 12.93 -12.06
CA ALA A 22 -35.26 12.59 -10.72
C ALA A 22 -35.15 13.75 -9.70
N VAL A 23 -34.22 14.68 -9.92
CA VAL A 23 -33.94 15.82 -9.01
C VAL A 23 -34.11 17.16 -9.74
N MET A 24 -34.69 17.14 -10.95
CA MET A 24 -34.83 18.34 -11.79
C MET A 24 -35.66 19.39 -11.06
N GLY A 25 -35.10 20.59 -10.89
CA GLY A 25 -35.77 21.71 -10.25
C GLY A 25 -35.76 21.71 -8.71
N ASN A 26 -35.18 20.71 -8.05
CA ASN A 26 -34.99 20.74 -6.59
C ASN A 26 -33.80 21.65 -6.21
N PRO A 27 -33.94 22.53 -5.19
CA PRO A 27 -32.89 23.44 -4.75
C PRO A 27 -31.55 22.77 -4.42
N VAL A 28 -31.54 21.50 -4.01
CA VAL A 28 -30.31 20.75 -3.71
C VAL A 28 -29.33 20.73 -4.89
N THR A 29 -29.84 20.77 -6.13
CA THR A 29 -29.04 20.78 -7.36
C THR A 29 -28.29 22.10 -7.59
N ARG A 30 -28.57 23.14 -6.80
CA ARG A 30 -27.82 24.40 -6.84
C ARG A 30 -26.41 24.20 -6.33
N GLU A 31 -26.26 23.51 -5.20
CA GLU A 31 -24.98 23.32 -4.50
C GLU A 31 -24.30 21.97 -4.81
N PHE A 32 -25.07 20.97 -5.24
CA PHE A 32 -24.58 19.61 -5.44
C PHE A 32 -24.81 19.14 -6.88
N ASP A 33 -23.81 18.44 -7.41
CA ASP A 33 -23.93 17.65 -8.64
C ASP A 33 -24.42 16.25 -8.26
N VAL A 34 -25.58 15.85 -8.78
CA VAL A 34 -26.15 14.52 -8.57
C VAL A 34 -25.61 13.57 -9.64
N GLY A 35 -25.00 12.48 -9.21
CA GLY A 35 -24.45 11.41 -10.04
C GLY A 35 -25.37 10.19 -10.08
N ARG A 36 -24.80 9.00 -10.28
CA ARG A 36 -25.57 7.75 -10.48
C ARG A 36 -26.40 7.35 -9.25
N HIS A 37 -27.57 6.77 -9.50
CA HIS A 37 -28.36 6.05 -8.48
C HIS A 37 -27.57 4.81 -8.02
N ILE A 38 -27.25 4.73 -6.73
CA ILE A 38 -26.41 3.68 -6.16
C ILE A 38 -27.19 2.66 -5.33
N ALA A 39 -28.18 3.09 -4.53
CA ALA A 39 -28.84 2.25 -3.54
C ALA A 39 -30.22 2.82 -3.15
N SER A 40 -30.96 2.11 -2.30
CA SER A 40 -32.21 2.59 -1.69
C SER A 40 -32.15 2.44 -0.16
N GLY A 41 -32.94 3.24 0.58
CA GLY A 41 -32.94 3.21 2.03
C GLY A 41 -34.12 3.92 2.68
N GLY A 42 -34.14 3.92 4.01
CA GLY A 42 -35.24 4.44 4.82
C GLY A 42 -36.49 3.55 4.78
N ASN A 43 -37.55 3.98 5.48
CA ASN A 43 -38.78 3.19 5.62
C ASN A 43 -39.36 2.77 4.25
N GLY A 44 -39.56 1.46 4.06
CA GLY A 44 -40.07 0.88 2.82
C GLY A 44 -39.14 1.06 1.61
N LEU A 45 -37.84 1.26 1.84
CA LEU A 45 -36.84 1.58 0.80
C LEU A 45 -37.25 2.76 -0.10
N ALA A 46 -38.01 3.70 0.46
CA ALA A 46 -38.64 4.79 -0.27
C ALA A 46 -37.65 5.83 -0.79
N TRP A 47 -36.52 6.01 -0.11
CA TRP A 47 -35.48 6.95 -0.54
C TRP A 47 -34.54 6.30 -1.54
N LYS A 48 -34.43 6.91 -2.71
CA LYS A 48 -33.39 6.60 -3.72
C LYS A 48 -32.11 7.32 -3.32
N ILE A 49 -30.99 6.61 -3.26
CA ILE A 49 -29.68 7.13 -2.83
C ILE A 49 -28.79 7.30 -4.06
N PHE A 50 -28.40 8.53 -4.36
CA PHE A 50 -27.52 8.87 -5.47
C PHE A 50 -26.13 9.23 -4.95
N ASN A 51 -25.08 8.85 -5.68
CA ASN A 51 -23.75 9.42 -5.47
C ASN A 51 -23.80 10.90 -5.89
N GLY A 52 -23.15 11.80 -5.16
CA GLY A 52 -23.09 13.21 -5.53
C GLY A 52 -21.76 13.85 -5.17
N THR A 53 -21.55 15.05 -5.68
CA THR A 53 -20.37 15.87 -5.34
C THR A 53 -20.79 17.31 -5.08
N LYS A 54 -20.29 17.90 -3.99
CA LYS A 54 -20.49 19.32 -3.71
C LYS A 54 -19.74 20.16 -4.74
N LYS A 55 -20.43 21.10 -5.40
CA LYS A 55 -19.85 21.89 -6.50
C LYS A 55 -18.66 22.75 -6.07
N SER A 56 -18.73 23.33 -4.88
CA SER A 56 -17.71 24.26 -4.37
C SER A 56 -16.42 23.58 -3.92
N THR A 57 -16.51 22.43 -3.25
CA THR A 57 -15.35 21.74 -2.66
C THR A 57 -14.94 20.48 -3.41
N LYS A 58 -15.74 20.02 -4.37
CA LYS A 58 -15.62 18.70 -5.01
C LYS A 58 -15.66 17.52 -4.03
N GLN A 59 -16.12 17.75 -2.81
CA GLN A 59 -16.29 16.72 -1.80
C GLN A 59 -17.41 15.75 -2.23
N GLU A 60 -17.14 14.45 -2.11
CA GLU A 60 -18.15 13.43 -2.33
C GLU A 60 -19.24 13.46 -1.25
N VAL A 61 -20.48 13.20 -1.65
CA VAL A 61 -21.66 13.14 -0.79
C VAL A 61 -22.63 12.06 -1.29
N ALA A 62 -23.64 11.72 -0.49
CA ALA A 62 -24.80 10.99 -0.98
C ALA A 62 -26.05 11.87 -0.96
N VAL A 63 -26.84 11.82 -2.03
CA VAL A 63 -28.08 12.58 -2.19
C VAL A 63 -29.25 11.61 -2.07
N PHE A 64 -30.05 11.77 -1.03
CA PHE A 64 -31.26 10.99 -0.81
C PHE A 64 -32.43 11.71 -1.49
N VAL A 65 -33.19 10.99 -2.31
CA VAL A 65 -34.28 11.54 -3.12
C VAL A 65 -35.52 10.68 -2.94
N PHE A 66 -36.61 11.29 -2.50
CA PHE A 66 -37.93 10.68 -2.48
C PHE A 66 -38.77 11.23 -3.63
N ASP A 67 -39.18 10.34 -4.52
CA ASP A 67 -39.99 10.66 -5.70
C ASP A 67 -41.48 10.69 -5.33
N LYS A 68 -42.13 11.87 -5.42
CA LYS A 68 -43.54 12.02 -5.04
C LYS A 68 -44.48 11.22 -5.94
N LYS A 69 -44.03 10.76 -7.11
CA LYS A 69 -44.81 9.85 -7.96
C LYS A 69 -45.10 8.51 -7.28
N LEU A 70 -44.26 8.08 -6.32
CA LEU A 70 -44.48 6.84 -5.55
C LEU A 70 -45.78 6.88 -4.73
N ILE A 71 -46.22 8.08 -4.35
CA ILE A 71 -47.42 8.30 -3.56
C ILE A 71 -48.59 8.81 -4.39
N ASP A 72 -48.49 8.82 -5.73
CA ASP A 72 -49.57 9.36 -6.56
C ASP A 72 -50.89 8.62 -6.45
N LYS A 73 -50.83 7.34 -6.06
CA LYS A 73 -51.96 6.46 -5.78
C LYS A 73 -52.78 6.85 -4.53
N TYR A 74 -52.23 7.64 -3.62
CA TYR A 74 -52.89 8.03 -2.37
C TYR A 74 -53.75 9.29 -2.53
N GLN A 75 -54.71 9.47 -1.63
CA GLN A 75 -55.49 10.71 -1.58
C GLN A 75 -54.66 11.88 -1.04
N LYS A 76 -55.07 13.12 -1.31
CA LYS A 76 -54.32 14.32 -0.90
C LYS A 76 -53.95 14.32 0.59
N PHE A 77 -54.91 14.01 1.46
CA PHE A 77 -54.70 13.95 2.91
C PHE A 77 -53.63 12.92 3.31
N GLU A 78 -53.69 11.72 2.73
CA GLU A 78 -52.70 10.66 2.95
C GLU A 78 -51.31 11.04 2.40
N LYS A 79 -51.26 11.68 1.23
CA LYS A 79 -50.01 12.21 0.65
C LYS A 79 -49.34 13.20 1.60
N ASP A 80 -50.12 14.14 2.14
CA ASP A 80 -49.63 15.15 3.08
C ASP A 80 -49.10 14.48 4.37
N GLN A 81 -49.80 13.47 4.90
CA GLN A 81 -49.32 12.69 6.05
C GLN A 81 -48.00 11.96 5.79
N ILE A 82 -47.84 11.34 4.62
CA ILE A 82 -46.58 10.66 4.24
C ILE A 82 -45.44 11.67 4.17
N ILE A 83 -45.67 12.81 3.48
CA ILE A 83 -44.67 13.87 3.34
C ILE A 83 -44.27 14.42 4.71
N ASP A 84 -45.22 14.66 5.60
CA ASP A 84 -44.96 15.17 6.95
C ASP A 84 -44.19 14.17 7.82
N SER A 85 -44.49 12.88 7.69
CA SER A 85 -43.75 11.80 8.38
C SER A 85 -42.29 11.78 7.93
N LEU A 86 -42.04 11.77 6.62
CA LEU A 86 -40.69 11.78 6.03
C LEU A 86 -39.91 13.04 6.40
N LYS A 87 -40.57 14.21 6.35
CA LYS A 87 -39.97 15.50 6.76
C LYS A 87 -39.53 15.46 8.22
N ARG A 88 -40.38 14.95 9.11
CA ARG A 88 -40.08 14.83 10.54
C ARG A 88 -38.84 13.97 10.76
N GLY A 89 -38.76 12.81 10.10
CA GLY A 89 -37.61 11.91 10.24
C GLY A 89 -36.29 12.58 9.87
N VAL A 90 -36.24 13.25 8.71
CA VAL A 90 -35.03 13.95 8.25
C VAL A 90 -34.69 15.16 9.14
N GLN A 91 -35.69 15.89 9.63
CA GLN A 91 -35.49 17.00 10.56
C GLN A 91 -34.86 16.54 11.88
N GLN A 92 -35.32 15.41 12.45
CA GLN A 92 -34.73 14.86 13.66
C GLN A 92 -33.30 14.37 13.41
N LEU A 93 -33.08 13.64 12.32
CA LEU A 93 -31.74 13.20 11.92
C LEU A 93 -30.76 14.37 11.76
N THR A 94 -31.22 15.51 11.24
CA THR A 94 -30.40 16.72 11.07
C THR A 94 -29.97 17.35 12.42
N ARG A 95 -30.79 17.18 13.47
CA ARG A 95 -30.52 17.74 14.81
C ARG A 95 -29.57 16.86 15.62
N LEU A 96 -29.57 15.55 15.38
CA LEU A 96 -28.76 14.59 16.11
C LEU A 96 -27.34 14.51 15.52
N ARG A 97 -26.32 14.57 16.37
CA ARG A 97 -24.91 14.46 15.95
C ARG A 97 -24.20 13.39 16.77
N HIS A 98 -23.89 12.27 16.12
CA HIS A 98 -23.18 11.17 16.74
C HIS A 98 -22.50 10.31 15.66
N PRO A 99 -21.29 9.75 15.91
CA PRO A 99 -20.57 8.95 14.90
C PRO A 99 -21.34 7.75 14.33
N ARG A 100 -22.27 7.19 15.11
CA ARG A 100 -23.10 6.03 14.75
C ARG A 100 -24.46 6.38 14.14
N LEU A 101 -24.75 7.67 13.98
CA LEU A 101 -25.95 8.16 13.28
C LEU A 101 -25.54 8.75 11.93
N LEU A 102 -26.41 8.61 10.93
CA LEU A 102 -26.14 9.13 9.58
C LEU A 102 -26.07 10.66 9.61
N THR A 103 -24.94 11.22 9.20
CA THR A 103 -24.74 12.68 9.28
C THR A 103 -25.30 13.38 8.06
N VAL A 104 -26.31 14.23 8.29
CA VAL A 104 -26.88 15.13 7.27
C VAL A 104 -25.96 16.33 7.06
N GLN A 105 -25.50 16.54 5.84
CA GLN A 105 -24.65 17.67 5.44
C GLN A 105 -25.46 18.83 4.86
N HIS A 106 -26.54 18.52 4.15
CA HIS A 106 -27.48 19.51 3.63
C HIS A 106 -28.90 19.13 4.06
N PRO A 107 -29.65 20.01 4.73
CA PRO A 107 -31.02 19.75 5.17
C PRO A 107 -31.97 19.38 4.03
N LEU A 108 -33.18 18.99 4.40
CA LEU A 108 -34.23 18.61 3.46
C LEU A 108 -34.75 19.80 2.65
N GLU A 109 -34.69 19.66 1.33
CA GLU A 109 -35.24 20.58 0.35
C GLU A 109 -36.42 19.93 -0.38
N GLU A 110 -37.51 20.67 -0.50
CA GLU A 110 -38.73 20.22 -1.16
C GLU A 110 -38.90 20.91 -2.52
N SER A 111 -39.28 20.12 -3.52
CA SER A 111 -39.68 20.59 -4.83
C SER A 111 -41.09 20.10 -5.18
N ARG A 112 -41.59 20.48 -6.36
CA ARG A 112 -42.88 20.00 -6.86
C ARG A 112 -42.93 18.47 -6.95
N ASP A 113 -41.86 17.85 -7.42
CA ASP A 113 -41.86 16.45 -7.83
C ASP A 113 -41.08 15.53 -6.86
N CYS A 114 -40.20 16.07 -6.02
CA CYS A 114 -39.41 15.27 -5.07
C CYS A 114 -39.02 15.99 -3.78
N LEU A 115 -38.68 15.21 -2.76
CA LEU A 115 -37.94 15.66 -1.56
C LEU A 115 -36.49 15.22 -1.69
N ALA A 116 -35.53 16.05 -1.30
CA ALA A 116 -34.12 15.68 -1.36
C ALA A 116 -33.28 16.26 -0.22
N PHE A 117 -32.29 15.52 0.25
CA PHE A 117 -31.29 15.99 1.23
C PHE A 117 -29.93 15.34 0.97
N CYS A 118 -28.85 15.91 1.52
CA CYS A 118 -27.50 15.36 1.35
C CYS A 118 -26.90 14.87 2.66
N THR A 119 -26.18 13.76 2.61
CA THR A 119 -25.45 13.17 3.74
C THR A 119 -23.98 12.97 3.40
N GLU A 120 -23.21 12.47 4.37
CA GLU A 120 -21.90 11.87 4.09
C GLU A 120 -21.97 10.78 3.00
N PRO A 121 -20.85 10.44 2.35
CA PRO A 121 -20.82 9.41 1.31
C PRO A 121 -21.33 8.05 1.78
N VAL A 122 -22.38 7.56 1.11
CA VAL A 122 -23.03 6.28 1.38
C VAL A 122 -22.65 5.25 0.32
N PHE A 123 -22.60 3.97 0.72
CA PHE A 123 -22.50 2.84 -0.19
C PHE A 123 -23.89 2.23 -0.46
N ALA A 124 -24.57 1.71 0.55
CA ALA A 124 -25.89 1.09 0.44
C ALA A 124 -26.59 0.96 1.80
N SER A 125 -27.89 0.63 1.82
CA SER A 125 -28.55 0.17 3.05
C SER A 125 -28.19 -1.28 3.36
N LEU A 126 -28.29 -1.66 4.63
CA LEU A 126 -28.09 -3.04 5.07
C LEU A 126 -29.12 -3.97 4.41
N ALA A 127 -30.37 -3.51 4.21
CA ALA A 127 -31.39 -4.24 3.46
C ALA A 127 -30.95 -4.57 2.02
N ASN A 128 -30.34 -3.62 1.30
CA ASN A 128 -29.84 -3.88 -0.06
C ASN A 128 -28.73 -4.94 -0.09
N ILE A 129 -27.81 -4.88 0.87
CA ILE A 129 -26.72 -5.86 1.00
C ILE A 129 -27.23 -7.24 1.38
N LEU A 130 -28.30 -7.30 2.20
CA LEU A 130 -28.93 -8.54 2.59
C LEU A 130 -29.86 -9.14 1.52
N GLY A 131 -30.07 -8.45 0.40
CA GLY A 131 -30.76 -8.98 -0.78
C GLY A 131 -32.12 -8.36 -1.11
N ASN A 132 -32.56 -7.32 -0.38
CA ASN A 132 -33.75 -6.56 -0.75
C ASN A 132 -33.38 -5.43 -1.74
N TRP A 133 -33.66 -5.66 -3.03
CA TRP A 133 -33.32 -4.73 -4.11
C TRP A 133 -34.49 -3.86 -4.58
N GLU A 134 -35.51 -3.67 -3.72
CA GLU A 134 -36.61 -2.78 -4.04
C GLU A 134 -36.11 -1.35 -4.26
N ASN A 135 -36.66 -0.68 -5.28
CA ASN A 135 -36.32 0.69 -5.65
C ASN A 135 -34.84 0.90 -6.06
N LEU A 136 -34.11 -0.16 -6.48
CA LEU A 136 -32.78 -0.05 -7.09
C LEU A 136 -32.83 0.11 -8.63
N PRO A 137 -31.75 0.59 -9.26
CA PRO A 137 -31.59 0.53 -10.71
C PRO A 137 -31.67 -0.91 -11.23
N SER A 138 -32.33 -1.10 -12.37
CA SER A 138 -32.32 -2.37 -13.09
C SER A 138 -31.47 -2.24 -14.36
N PRO A 139 -30.40 -3.05 -14.54
CA PRO A 139 -29.96 -4.15 -13.67
C PRO A 139 -29.24 -3.67 -12.39
N VAL A 140 -29.32 -4.48 -11.32
CA VAL A 140 -28.64 -4.23 -10.04
C VAL A 140 -27.12 -4.24 -10.24
N SER A 141 -26.43 -3.28 -9.63
CA SER A 141 -24.97 -3.18 -9.71
C SER A 141 -24.29 -4.45 -9.16
N PRO A 142 -23.28 -5.02 -9.86
CA PRO A 142 -22.46 -6.12 -9.34
C PRO A 142 -21.87 -5.81 -7.97
N ASP A 143 -21.51 -4.53 -7.73
CA ASP A 143 -20.93 -4.06 -6.47
C ASP A 143 -21.83 -4.35 -5.25
N ILE A 144 -23.15 -4.34 -5.42
CA ILE A 144 -24.14 -4.65 -4.36
C ILE A 144 -24.53 -6.12 -4.39
N LYS A 145 -24.77 -6.67 -5.59
CA LYS A 145 -25.25 -8.04 -5.75
C LYS A 145 -24.26 -9.08 -5.23
N ASP A 146 -22.96 -8.85 -5.47
CA ASP A 146 -21.89 -9.77 -5.07
C ASP A 146 -21.27 -9.39 -3.71
N TYR A 147 -21.80 -8.35 -3.06
CA TYR A 147 -21.32 -7.89 -1.77
C TYR A 147 -21.62 -8.93 -0.69
N LYS A 148 -20.58 -9.36 0.03
CA LYS A 148 -20.71 -10.25 1.19
C LYS A 148 -20.07 -9.58 2.39
N LEU A 149 -20.84 -9.50 3.48
CA LEU A 149 -20.35 -9.08 4.78
C LEU A 149 -19.42 -10.16 5.33
N TYR A 150 -18.21 -9.76 5.73
CA TYR A 150 -17.32 -10.62 6.49
C TYR A 150 -17.71 -10.64 7.97
N ASP A 151 -17.24 -11.64 8.71
CA ASP A 151 -17.52 -11.79 10.14
C ASP A 151 -17.15 -10.52 10.93
N VAL A 152 -15.95 -9.98 10.68
CA VAL A 152 -15.47 -8.73 11.31
C VAL A 152 -16.37 -7.52 11.02
N GLU A 153 -16.88 -7.38 9.79
CA GLU A 153 -17.78 -6.28 9.44
C GLU A 153 -19.15 -6.45 10.09
N THR A 154 -19.61 -7.69 10.24
CA THR A 154 -20.88 -8.02 10.88
C THR A 154 -20.81 -7.74 12.37
N LYS A 155 -19.79 -8.27 13.06
CA LYS A 155 -19.56 -8.02 14.49
C LYS A 155 -19.41 -6.54 14.78
N TYR A 156 -18.56 -5.86 14.02
CA TYR A 156 -18.32 -4.43 14.24
C TYR A 156 -19.54 -3.58 13.87
N GLY A 157 -20.24 -3.90 12.79
CA GLY A 157 -21.47 -3.21 12.39
C GLY A 157 -22.59 -3.32 13.45
N LEU A 158 -22.78 -4.51 14.03
CA LEU A 158 -23.74 -4.71 15.11
C LEU A 158 -23.34 -3.98 16.41
N LEU A 159 -22.04 -3.93 16.73
CA LEU A 159 -21.52 -3.10 17.82
C LEU A 159 -21.84 -1.61 17.57
N GLN A 160 -21.62 -1.12 16.35
CA GLN A 160 -21.88 0.27 15.97
C GLN A 160 -23.36 0.65 16.12
N VAL A 161 -24.29 -0.25 15.72
CA VAL A 161 -25.72 -0.04 15.94
C VAL A 161 -26.05 -0.03 17.43
N SER A 162 -25.48 -0.94 18.21
CA SER A 162 -25.68 -1.00 19.67
C SER A 162 -25.16 0.26 20.38
N GLU A 163 -23.98 0.77 20.01
CA GLU A 163 -23.43 2.04 20.49
C GLU A 163 -24.34 3.22 20.12
N GLY A 164 -24.92 3.21 18.90
CA GLY A 164 -25.87 4.21 18.44
C GLY A 164 -27.17 4.22 19.25
N LEU A 165 -27.72 3.04 19.57
CA LEU A 165 -28.90 2.90 20.43
C LEU A 165 -28.60 3.33 21.87
N SER A 166 -27.42 2.97 22.40
CA SER A 166 -26.99 3.39 23.74
C SER A 166 -26.95 4.92 23.86
N PHE A 167 -26.42 5.61 22.84
CA PHE A 167 -26.47 7.08 22.78
C PHE A 167 -27.91 7.63 22.77
N LEU A 168 -28.82 7.06 21.96
CA LEU A 168 -30.21 7.50 21.88
C LEU A 168 -30.95 7.31 23.21
N HIS A 169 -30.81 6.14 23.83
CA HIS A 169 -31.49 5.77 25.07
C HIS A 169 -30.92 6.51 26.28
N SER A 170 -29.60 6.58 26.41
CA SER A 170 -28.93 7.10 27.59
C SER A 170 -28.75 8.61 27.55
N SER A 171 -28.28 9.16 26.43
CA SER A 171 -27.93 10.58 26.31
C SER A 171 -29.08 11.44 25.79
N VAL A 172 -29.78 10.98 24.75
CA VAL A 172 -30.87 11.76 24.11
C VAL A 172 -32.22 11.54 24.80
N LYS A 173 -32.39 10.43 25.53
CA LYS A 173 -33.68 9.98 26.10
C LYS A 173 -34.76 9.88 25.02
N MET A 174 -34.45 9.12 23.97
CA MET A 174 -35.31 8.93 22.80
C MET A 174 -35.33 7.45 22.39
N VAL A 175 -36.52 6.95 22.05
CA VAL A 175 -36.72 5.64 21.42
C VAL A 175 -36.79 5.82 19.91
N HIS A 176 -36.09 4.99 19.15
CA HIS A 176 -36.05 5.06 17.69
C HIS A 176 -37.36 4.58 17.08
N GLY A 177 -37.91 3.46 17.56
CA GLY A 177 -39.24 2.95 17.21
C GLY A 177 -39.37 2.30 15.83
N ASN A 178 -38.28 2.14 15.08
CA ASN A 178 -38.28 1.51 13.75
C ASN A 178 -36.87 1.08 13.32
N VAL A 179 -36.15 0.36 14.18
CA VAL A 179 -34.80 -0.15 13.86
C VAL A 179 -34.95 -1.33 12.89
N THR A 180 -34.56 -1.13 11.64
CA THR A 180 -34.69 -2.13 10.57
C THR A 180 -33.43 -2.13 9.68
N PRO A 181 -33.19 -3.18 8.88
CA PRO A 181 -32.08 -3.18 7.92
C PRO A 181 -32.18 -2.06 6.87
N GLU A 182 -33.39 -1.55 6.59
CA GLU A 182 -33.60 -0.45 5.64
C GLU A 182 -33.15 0.90 6.21
N ASN A 183 -33.20 1.01 7.54
CA ASN A 183 -32.82 2.19 8.32
C ASN A 183 -31.38 2.13 8.85
N ILE A 184 -30.62 1.09 8.51
CA ILE A 184 -29.19 0.99 8.79
C ILE A 184 -28.43 1.17 7.47
N ILE A 185 -27.64 2.23 7.40
CA ILE A 185 -26.91 2.64 6.20
C ILE A 185 -25.42 2.34 6.37
N LEU A 186 -24.83 1.72 5.35
CA LEU A 186 -23.39 1.54 5.25
C LEU A 186 -22.79 2.70 4.48
N ASN A 187 -21.87 3.42 5.10
CA ASN A 187 -21.12 4.48 4.43
C ASN A 187 -20.05 3.89 3.47
N LYS A 188 -19.37 4.74 2.69
CA LYS A 188 -18.30 4.28 1.77
C LYS A 188 -17.11 3.59 2.48
N SER A 189 -16.90 3.83 3.77
CA SER A 189 -15.87 3.14 4.58
C SER A 189 -16.38 1.85 5.24
N GLY A 190 -17.62 1.45 4.99
CA GLY A 190 -18.25 0.25 5.54
C GLY A 190 -18.69 0.37 7.01
N ALA A 191 -18.76 1.58 7.57
CA ALA A 191 -19.34 1.82 8.89
C ALA A 191 -20.87 1.85 8.81
N TRP A 192 -21.52 1.24 9.79
CA TRP A 192 -22.97 1.16 9.91
C TRP A 192 -23.48 2.37 10.67
N LYS A 193 -24.51 3.01 10.13
CA LYS A 193 -25.10 4.24 10.65
C LYS A 193 -26.61 4.15 10.69
N ILE A 194 -27.20 4.58 11.80
CA ILE A 194 -28.65 4.56 11.99
C ILE A 194 -29.28 5.82 11.34
N MET A 195 -30.37 5.62 10.60
CA MET A 195 -31.29 6.64 10.08
C MET A 195 -32.74 6.23 10.36
N GLY A 196 -33.74 6.92 9.80
CA GLY A 196 -35.14 6.46 9.88
C GLY A 196 -35.87 6.91 11.15
N PHE A 197 -35.63 8.15 11.57
CA PHE A 197 -36.22 8.78 12.75
C PHE A 197 -37.67 9.24 12.54
N ASP A 198 -38.39 8.70 11.55
CA ASP A 198 -39.76 9.07 11.21
C ASP A 198 -40.74 8.80 12.37
N PHE A 199 -40.46 7.74 13.15
CA PHE A 199 -41.28 7.24 14.25
C PHE A 199 -40.63 7.40 15.62
N CYS A 200 -39.56 8.19 15.74
CA CYS A 200 -38.86 8.34 17.00
C CYS A 200 -39.73 9.04 18.05
N VAL A 201 -39.60 8.60 19.31
CA VAL A 201 -40.36 9.10 20.45
C VAL A 201 -39.39 9.66 21.49
N SER A 202 -39.47 10.96 21.76
CA SER A 202 -38.71 11.60 22.84
C SER A 202 -39.43 11.44 24.19
N SER A 203 -38.65 11.37 25.27
CA SER A 203 -39.22 11.40 26.63
C SER A 203 -40.00 12.69 26.87
N THR A 204 -41.21 12.58 27.43
CA THR A 204 -42.00 13.76 27.86
C THR A 204 -41.42 14.41 29.11
N ASN A 205 -40.67 13.64 29.92
CA ASN A 205 -40.02 14.11 31.15
C ASN A 205 -38.51 13.76 31.11
N PRO A 206 -37.67 14.54 30.40
CA PRO A 206 -36.24 14.22 30.27
C PRO A 206 -35.43 14.35 31.57
N SER A 207 -35.95 15.10 32.55
CA SER A 207 -35.27 15.44 33.81
C SER A 207 -35.63 14.53 34.99
N GLU A 208 -36.64 13.66 34.84
CA GLU A 208 -37.03 12.70 35.88
C GLU A 208 -36.19 11.41 35.79
N GLN A 209 -36.12 10.66 36.89
CA GLN A 209 -35.34 9.40 36.95
C GLN A 209 -35.91 8.31 36.01
N GLU A 210 -37.21 8.34 35.72
CA GLU A 210 -37.86 7.40 34.79
C GLU A 210 -38.45 8.14 33.58
N PRO A 211 -37.84 8.02 32.39
CA PRO A 211 -38.37 8.67 31.19
C PRO A 211 -39.66 7.98 30.74
N LYS A 212 -40.69 8.79 30.44
CA LYS A 212 -41.95 8.32 29.87
C LYS A 212 -42.01 8.61 28.38
N PHE A 213 -42.33 7.59 27.60
CA PHE A 213 -42.38 7.67 26.15
C PHE A 213 -43.83 7.54 25.66
N PRO A 214 -44.39 8.56 24.99
CA PRO A 214 -45.75 8.49 24.47
C PRO A 214 -45.79 7.55 23.26
N CYS A 215 -46.44 6.39 23.42
CA CYS A 215 -46.67 5.44 22.34
C CYS A 215 -47.95 5.81 21.57
N LYS A 216 -47.91 5.63 20.25
CA LYS A 216 -49.10 5.76 19.39
C LYS A 216 -49.59 4.38 19.01
N GLU A 217 -50.90 4.22 18.98
CA GLU A 217 -51.51 2.99 18.48
C GLU A 217 -51.16 2.77 17.00
N TRP A 218 -50.93 1.51 16.64
CA TRP A 218 -50.68 1.12 15.27
C TRP A 218 -52.01 1.02 14.52
N ASP A 219 -52.25 1.94 13.59
CA ASP A 219 -53.50 2.00 12.82
C ASP A 219 -53.31 1.36 11.42
N PRO A 220 -53.96 0.22 11.12
CA PRO A 220 -53.87 -0.44 9.82
C PRO A 220 -54.36 0.40 8.64
N ASN A 221 -55.17 1.43 8.90
CA ASN A 221 -55.75 2.29 7.86
C ASN A 221 -54.77 3.36 7.38
N LEU A 222 -53.67 3.59 8.09
CA LEU A 222 -52.65 4.55 7.67
C LEU A 222 -51.82 4.00 6.49
N PRO A 223 -51.30 4.88 5.61
CA PRO A 223 -50.37 4.46 4.57
C PRO A 223 -49.15 3.75 5.16
N SER A 224 -48.61 2.75 4.46
CA SER A 224 -47.49 1.94 4.95
C SER A 224 -46.23 2.74 5.27
N LEU A 225 -46.00 3.87 4.60
CA LEU A 225 -44.85 4.76 4.86
C LEU A 225 -45.03 5.59 6.15
N CYS A 226 -46.25 5.69 6.68
CA CYS A 226 -46.59 6.33 7.95
C CYS A 226 -46.62 5.34 9.13
N LEU A 227 -46.28 4.07 8.89
CA LEU A 227 -46.27 3.02 9.90
C LEU A 227 -44.86 2.44 10.05
N PRO A 228 -44.43 2.13 11.29
CA PRO A 228 -43.21 1.37 11.52
C PRO A 228 -43.36 -0.06 10.98
N ASN A 229 -42.24 -0.71 10.63
CA ASN A 229 -42.25 -2.04 10.04
C ASN A 229 -42.65 -3.10 11.10
N PRO A 230 -43.80 -3.76 10.96
CA PRO A 230 -44.30 -4.68 11.98
C PRO A 230 -43.46 -5.95 12.13
N GLU A 231 -42.60 -6.31 11.18
CA GLU A 231 -41.74 -7.50 11.28
C GLU A 231 -40.58 -7.33 12.26
N TYR A 232 -40.25 -6.07 12.59
CA TYR A 232 -39.15 -5.71 13.50
C TYR A 232 -39.67 -5.11 14.82
N LEU A 233 -40.95 -4.71 14.88
CA LEU A 233 -41.56 -4.13 16.07
C LEU A 233 -41.70 -5.13 17.21
N ALA A 234 -41.53 -4.62 18.42
CA ALA A 234 -41.71 -5.39 19.64
C ALA A 234 -43.18 -5.73 19.89
N PRO A 235 -43.50 -6.93 20.42
CA PRO A 235 -44.88 -7.36 20.61
C PRO A 235 -45.71 -6.44 21.50
N GLU A 236 -45.09 -5.85 22.53
CA GLU A 236 -45.76 -4.91 23.45
C GLU A 236 -46.22 -3.62 22.78
N TYR A 237 -45.61 -3.24 21.65
CA TYR A 237 -46.01 -2.05 20.89
C TYR A 237 -47.42 -2.21 20.30
N ILE A 238 -47.73 -3.40 19.78
CA ILE A 238 -49.02 -3.70 19.16
C ILE A 238 -50.05 -4.15 20.19
N LEU A 239 -49.65 -4.98 21.15
CA LEU A 239 -50.57 -5.62 22.09
C LEU A 239 -50.92 -4.77 23.31
N SER A 240 -49.97 -3.94 23.75
CA SER A 240 -50.10 -3.14 24.98
C SER A 240 -50.00 -1.64 24.74
N VAL A 241 -49.79 -1.20 23.49
CA VAL A 241 -49.56 0.20 23.11
C VAL A 241 -48.49 0.84 24.00
N SER A 242 -47.41 0.09 24.25
CA SER A 242 -46.26 0.55 25.04
C SER A 242 -45.01 0.59 24.17
N CYS A 243 -44.18 1.62 24.33
CA CYS A 243 -42.95 1.80 23.59
C CYS A 243 -41.87 2.28 24.56
N GLU A 244 -40.87 1.44 24.80
CA GLU A 244 -39.78 1.72 25.72
C GLU A 244 -38.43 1.53 25.01
N THR A 245 -37.33 1.87 25.67
CA THR A 245 -35.98 1.59 25.16
C THR A 245 -35.78 0.08 24.91
N ALA A 246 -36.41 -0.77 25.72
CA ALA A 246 -36.42 -2.22 25.54
C ALA A 246 -37.13 -2.67 24.23
N SER A 247 -38.03 -1.86 23.66
CA SER A 247 -38.69 -2.14 22.38
C SER A 247 -37.72 -1.98 21.20
N ASP A 248 -36.80 -1.00 21.26
CA ASP A 248 -35.70 -0.91 20.30
C ASP A 248 -34.73 -2.09 20.44
N MET A 249 -34.50 -2.57 21.66
CA MET A 249 -33.63 -3.73 21.89
C MET A 249 -34.20 -5.03 21.31
N TYR A 250 -35.53 -5.20 21.33
CA TYR A 250 -36.17 -6.28 20.57
C TYR A 250 -35.93 -6.13 19.06
N SER A 251 -36.08 -4.91 18.54
CA SER A 251 -35.82 -4.59 17.14
C SER A 251 -34.35 -4.86 16.75
N LEU A 252 -33.40 -4.63 17.66
CA LEU A 252 -32.01 -5.03 17.47
C LEU A 252 -31.87 -6.56 17.37
N GLY A 253 -32.56 -7.31 18.22
CA GLY A 253 -32.57 -8.78 18.16
C GLY A 253 -33.09 -9.32 16.83
N THR A 254 -34.15 -8.72 16.28
CA THR A 254 -34.70 -9.10 14.97
C THR A 254 -33.78 -8.68 13.81
N VAL A 255 -33.10 -7.54 13.91
CA VAL A 255 -32.04 -7.14 12.96
C VAL A 255 -30.86 -8.10 13.00
N MET A 256 -30.37 -8.48 14.19
CA MET A 256 -29.29 -9.46 14.33
C MET A 256 -29.68 -10.79 13.68
N TYR A 257 -30.91 -11.26 13.91
CA TYR A 257 -31.44 -12.44 13.24
C TYR A 257 -31.41 -12.28 11.71
N ALA A 258 -31.93 -11.16 11.19
CA ALA A 258 -31.98 -10.91 9.75
C ALA A 258 -30.57 -10.88 9.12
N VAL A 259 -29.59 -10.29 9.79
CA VAL A 259 -28.19 -10.23 9.30
C VAL A 259 -27.61 -11.64 9.12
N PHE A 260 -27.78 -12.53 10.10
CA PHE A 260 -27.29 -13.91 10.00
C PHE A 260 -28.14 -14.80 9.08
N ASN A 261 -29.37 -14.39 8.75
CA ASN A 261 -30.30 -15.15 7.92
C ASN A 261 -30.57 -14.51 6.55
N LYS A 262 -29.63 -13.70 6.04
CA LYS A 262 -29.69 -13.10 4.69
C LYS A 262 -30.96 -12.24 4.47
N GLY A 263 -31.25 -11.36 5.42
CA GLY A 263 -32.33 -10.38 5.33
C GLY A 263 -33.72 -10.93 5.66
N LYS A 264 -33.86 -12.24 5.95
CA LYS A 264 -35.16 -12.81 6.28
C LYS A 264 -35.60 -12.40 7.68
N PRO A 265 -36.82 -11.87 7.84
CA PRO A 265 -37.37 -11.61 9.17
C PRO A 265 -37.58 -12.94 9.90
N ILE A 266 -37.59 -12.87 11.24
CA ILE A 266 -37.84 -14.03 12.09
C ILE A 266 -39.28 -14.55 11.94
N PHE A 267 -40.23 -13.64 11.73
CA PHE A 267 -41.64 -13.93 11.59
C PHE A 267 -42.23 -13.09 10.47
N GLU A 268 -43.05 -13.71 9.63
CA GLU A 268 -43.86 -13.00 8.64
C GLU A 268 -45.14 -12.46 9.30
N VAL A 269 -45.42 -11.18 9.11
CA VAL A 269 -46.60 -10.52 9.68
C VAL A 269 -47.69 -10.34 8.62
N ASN A 270 -48.89 -10.83 8.91
CA ASN A 270 -50.07 -10.44 8.14
C ASN A 270 -50.58 -9.07 8.61
N LYS A 271 -50.39 -8.05 7.77
CA LYS A 271 -50.79 -6.66 8.06
C LYS A 271 -52.30 -6.48 8.22
N GLN A 272 -53.13 -7.34 7.61
CA GLN A 272 -54.59 -7.25 7.68
C GLN A 272 -55.17 -7.80 8.99
N ASP A 273 -54.46 -8.73 9.64
CA ASP A 273 -54.84 -9.39 10.90
C ASP A 273 -53.72 -9.22 11.94
N ILE A 274 -53.24 -8.00 12.13
CA ILE A 274 -51.99 -7.74 12.88
C ILE A 274 -52.03 -8.29 14.31
N TYR A 275 -53.13 -8.06 15.06
CA TYR A 275 -53.26 -8.54 16.44
C TYR A 275 -53.20 -10.07 16.55
N LYS A 276 -53.84 -10.81 15.63
CA LYS A 276 -53.76 -12.28 15.60
C LYS A 276 -52.37 -12.76 15.20
N SER A 277 -51.73 -12.07 14.26
CA SER A 277 -50.37 -12.38 13.84
C SER A 277 -49.38 -12.24 15.00
N PHE A 278 -49.49 -11.16 15.78
CA PHE A 278 -48.67 -10.92 16.96
C PHE A 278 -48.98 -11.89 18.11
N SER A 279 -50.24 -12.27 18.31
CA SER A 279 -50.60 -13.32 19.27
C SER A 279 -49.92 -14.66 18.93
N ARG A 280 -49.89 -15.04 17.65
CA ARG A 280 -49.19 -16.24 17.18
C ARG A 280 -47.67 -16.12 17.34
N GLN A 281 -47.11 -14.92 17.14
CA GLN A 281 -45.68 -14.68 17.35
C GLN A 281 -45.30 -14.88 18.81
N LEU A 282 -46.13 -14.48 19.79
CA LEU A 282 -45.86 -14.73 21.20
C LEU A 282 -45.76 -16.23 21.51
N ASP A 283 -46.65 -17.04 20.94
CA ASP A 283 -46.60 -18.51 21.07
C ASP A 283 -45.32 -19.11 20.44
N GLN A 284 -44.83 -18.51 19.35
CA GLN A 284 -43.60 -18.95 18.69
C GLN A 284 -42.34 -18.48 19.43
N LEU A 285 -42.34 -17.25 19.97
CA LEU A 285 -41.25 -16.69 20.79
C LEU A 285 -41.08 -17.46 22.10
N SER A 286 -42.18 -17.83 22.76
CA SER A 286 -42.12 -18.67 23.97
C SER A 286 -41.56 -20.06 23.72
N ARG A 287 -41.64 -20.54 22.47
CA ARG A 287 -41.08 -21.84 22.00
C ARG A 287 -39.78 -21.68 21.22
N LEU A 288 -39.17 -20.48 21.22
CA LEU A 288 -37.97 -20.21 20.44
C LEU A 288 -36.79 -21.05 20.95
N GLY A 289 -36.54 -22.15 20.26
CA GLY A 289 -35.46 -23.10 20.55
C GLY A 289 -34.19 -22.82 19.77
N SER A 290 -33.09 -23.48 20.16
CA SER A 290 -31.78 -23.33 19.52
C SER A 290 -31.75 -23.73 18.04
N SER A 291 -32.72 -24.55 17.58
CA SER A 291 -32.86 -24.95 16.17
C SER A 291 -33.22 -23.80 15.24
N SER A 292 -34.01 -22.82 15.70
CA SER A 292 -34.40 -21.65 14.90
C SER A 292 -33.30 -20.59 14.79
N LEU A 293 -32.30 -20.64 15.68
CA LEU A 293 -31.17 -19.69 15.75
C LEU A 293 -29.85 -20.32 15.29
N THR A 294 -29.91 -21.38 14.47
CA THR A 294 -28.73 -22.16 14.05
C THR A 294 -27.70 -21.36 13.25
N ASN A 295 -28.13 -20.39 12.43
CA ASN A 295 -27.23 -19.53 11.66
C ASN A 295 -26.55 -18.43 12.51
N ILE A 296 -26.99 -18.24 13.76
CA ILE A 296 -26.40 -17.27 14.68
C ILE A 296 -25.23 -17.92 15.43
N PRO A 297 -24.06 -17.26 15.52
CA PRO A 297 -22.92 -17.75 16.29
C PRO A 297 -23.27 -18.10 17.74
N GLU A 298 -22.70 -19.18 18.26
CA GLU A 298 -23.00 -19.68 19.61
C GLU A 298 -22.71 -18.63 20.70
N GLU A 299 -21.65 -17.84 20.52
CA GLU A 299 -21.22 -16.76 21.42
C GLU A 299 -22.30 -15.70 21.68
N VAL A 300 -23.18 -15.44 20.70
CA VAL A 300 -24.20 -14.38 20.77
C VAL A 300 -25.63 -14.91 20.81
N ARG A 301 -25.82 -16.21 20.62
CA ARG A 301 -27.15 -16.84 20.51
C ARG A 301 -28.03 -16.60 21.74
N GLU A 302 -27.47 -16.76 22.94
CA GLU A 302 -28.22 -16.53 24.18
C GLU A 302 -28.57 -15.04 24.37
N HIS A 303 -27.69 -14.13 23.97
CA HIS A 303 -27.97 -12.69 24.00
C HIS A 303 -29.09 -12.30 23.04
N VAL A 304 -29.09 -12.86 21.81
CA VAL A 304 -30.19 -12.65 20.84
C VAL A 304 -31.51 -13.21 21.40
N LYS A 305 -31.48 -14.36 22.08
CA LYS A 305 -32.66 -14.92 22.73
C LYS A 305 -33.20 -14.02 23.84
N LEU A 306 -32.33 -13.39 24.63
CA LEU A 306 -32.72 -12.39 25.63
C LEU A 306 -33.33 -11.14 24.99
N LEU A 307 -32.75 -10.62 23.89
CA LEU A 307 -33.31 -9.49 23.14
C LEU A 307 -34.71 -9.79 22.59
N LEU A 308 -34.94 -11.02 22.10
CA LEU A 308 -36.21 -11.47 21.56
C LEU A 308 -37.22 -11.92 22.63
N ASN A 309 -36.94 -11.69 23.92
CA ASN A 309 -37.86 -12.09 24.99
C ASN A 309 -39.17 -11.28 24.92
N VAL A 310 -40.28 -11.96 25.21
CA VAL A 310 -41.62 -11.34 25.26
C VAL A 310 -41.69 -10.25 26.34
N THR A 311 -41.01 -10.46 27.47
CA THR A 311 -41.01 -9.53 28.59
C THR A 311 -39.94 -8.45 28.38
N PRO A 312 -40.29 -7.15 28.26
CA PRO A 312 -39.33 -6.09 27.98
C PRO A 312 -38.23 -5.93 29.02
N THR A 313 -38.55 -6.11 30.31
CA THR A 313 -37.61 -5.94 31.43
C THR A 313 -36.50 -6.99 31.51
N VAL A 314 -36.65 -8.12 30.80
CA VAL A 314 -35.63 -9.17 30.73
C VAL A 314 -34.58 -8.88 29.66
N ARG A 315 -34.90 -8.01 28.70
CA ARG A 315 -34.01 -7.69 27.58
C ARG A 315 -32.81 -6.88 28.10
N PRO A 316 -31.59 -7.20 27.67
CA PRO A 316 -30.42 -6.40 28.03
C PRO A 316 -30.54 -4.99 27.44
N ASP A 317 -30.05 -4.00 28.18
CA ASP A 317 -29.96 -2.64 27.67
C ASP A 317 -28.84 -2.52 26.61
N ALA A 318 -28.82 -1.40 25.89
CA ALA A 318 -27.85 -1.17 24.82
C ALA A 318 -26.39 -1.13 25.33
N ASP A 319 -26.12 -0.65 26.55
CA ASP A 319 -24.78 -0.55 27.12
C ASP A 319 -24.27 -1.91 27.63
N GLN A 320 -25.17 -2.76 28.13
CA GLN A 320 -24.89 -4.16 28.43
C GLN A 320 -24.56 -4.92 27.15
N MET A 321 -25.32 -4.68 26.07
CA MET A 321 -25.08 -5.32 24.79
C MET A 321 -23.71 -4.97 24.19
N THR A 322 -23.22 -3.72 24.28
CA THR A 322 -21.90 -3.36 23.72
C THR A 322 -20.73 -4.05 24.42
N LYS A 323 -20.92 -4.59 25.63
CA LYS A 323 -19.86 -5.18 26.48
C LYS A 323 -19.77 -6.71 26.40
N ILE A 324 -20.54 -7.35 25.51
CA ILE A 324 -20.53 -8.81 25.41
C ILE A 324 -19.23 -9.31 24.71
N PRO A 325 -18.71 -10.50 25.08
CA PRO A 325 -17.48 -11.04 24.50
C PRO A 325 -17.50 -11.23 22.98
N PHE A 326 -18.70 -11.38 22.39
CA PHE A 326 -18.87 -11.48 20.94
C PHE A 326 -18.30 -10.29 20.16
N PHE A 327 -18.24 -9.11 20.79
CA PHE A 327 -17.67 -7.89 20.19
C PHE A 327 -16.17 -7.70 20.46
N ASP A 328 -15.55 -8.54 21.30
CA ASP A 328 -14.11 -8.53 21.60
C ASP A 328 -13.26 -9.19 20.47
N ASP A 329 -13.67 -8.98 19.22
CA ASP A 329 -12.92 -9.45 18.06
C ASP A 329 -11.73 -8.52 17.77
N VAL A 330 -10.54 -9.11 17.57
CA VAL A 330 -9.31 -8.35 17.32
C VAL A 330 -9.45 -7.45 16.09
N GLY A 331 -10.15 -7.93 15.06
CA GLY A 331 -10.43 -7.15 13.86
C GLY A 331 -11.39 -5.99 14.14
N ALA A 332 -12.49 -6.24 14.86
CA ALA A 332 -13.45 -5.21 15.23
C ALA A 332 -12.81 -4.11 16.09
N VAL A 333 -12.02 -4.47 17.10
CA VAL A 333 -11.26 -3.53 17.95
C VAL A 333 -10.26 -2.73 17.12
N THR A 334 -9.59 -3.37 16.15
CA THR A 334 -8.68 -2.68 15.22
C THR A 334 -9.42 -1.64 14.39
N LEU A 335 -10.59 -1.97 13.84
CA LEU A 335 -11.43 -1.02 13.08
C LEU A 335 -11.96 0.11 13.97
N GLN A 336 -12.32 -0.18 15.22
CA GLN A 336 -12.73 0.83 16.19
C GLN A 336 -11.60 1.80 16.54
N TYR A 337 -10.36 1.30 16.62
CA TYR A 337 -9.20 2.15 16.81
C TYR A 337 -9.00 3.11 15.62
N PHE A 338 -9.18 2.63 14.38
CA PHE A 338 -9.15 3.50 13.20
C PHE A 338 -10.23 4.60 13.21
N ASP A 339 -11.45 4.29 13.66
CA ASP A 339 -12.53 5.28 13.76
C ASP A 339 -12.21 6.41 14.76
N THR A 340 -11.37 6.13 15.77
CA THR A 340 -10.96 7.10 16.80
C THR A 340 -9.53 7.62 16.61
N LEU A 341 -8.86 7.25 15.51
CA LEU A 341 -7.44 7.51 15.28
C LEU A 341 -7.09 9.00 15.40
N PHE A 342 -7.94 9.88 14.88
CA PHE A 342 -7.73 11.33 14.91
C PHE A 342 -7.65 11.91 16.34
N GLN A 343 -8.32 11.28 17.31
CA GLN A 343 -8.35 11.74 18.70
C GLN A 343 -7.14 11.24 19.53
N ARG A 344 -6.32 10.37 18.96
CA ARG A 344 -5.18 9.74 19.63
C ARG A 344 -3.92 10.57 19.46
N ASP A 345 -3.03 10.52 20.45
CA ASP A 345 -1.73 11.15 20.38
C ASP A 345 -0.73 10.29 19.56
N ASN A 346 0.39 10.89 19.15
CA ASN A 346 1.40 10.20 18.33
C ASN A 346 1.99 8.97 19.05
N LEU A 347 2.08 8.99 20.39
CA LEU A 347 2.59 7.87 21.16
C LEU A 347 1.66 6.65 21.05
N GLN A 348 0.37 6.81 21.31
CA GLN A 348 -0.61 5.73 21.18
C GLN A 348 -0.69 5.24 19.73
N LYS A 349 -0.70 6.16 18.75
CA LYS A 349 -0.69 5.80 17.32
C LYS A 349 0.53 4.94 16.97
N SER A 350 1.72 5.32 17.44
CA SER A 350 2.97 4.59 17.12
C SER A 350 2.96 3.17 17.68
N GLN A 351 2.40 2.97 18.88
CA GLN A 351 2.26 1.65 19.50
C GLN A 351 1.27 0.79 18.72
N PHE A 352 0.14 1.36 18.31
CA PHE A 352 -0.86 0.69 17.50
C PHE A 352 -0.30 0.25 16.14
N PHE A 353 0.37 1.15 15.40
CA PHE A 353 0.95 0.82 14.09
C PHE A 353 2.07 -0.22 14.16
N LYS A 354 2.79 -0.33 15.30
CA LYS A 354 3.75 -1.42 15.52
C LYS A 354 3.08 -2.79 15.71
N GLY A 355 1.87 -2.82 16.27
CA GLY A 355 1.09 -4.04 16.48
C GLY A 355 0.30 -4.51 15.24
N LEU A 356 -0.08 -3.56 14.38
CA LEU A 356 -0.94 -3.78 13.22
C LEU A 356 -0.45 -4.86 12.22
N PRO A 357 0.86 -5.05 11.94
CA PRO A 357 1.33 -6.09 11.03
C PRO A 357 0.91 -7.52 11.44
N LYS A 358 0.67 -7.76 12.73
CA LYS A 358 0.22 -9.07 13.25
C LYS A 358 -1.27 -9.33 13.01
N VAL A 359 -2.04 -8.27 12.79
CA VAL A 359 -3.50 -8.32 12.62
C VAL A 359 -3.88 -8.28 11.15
N LEU A 360 -3.14 -7.55 10.31
CA LEU A 360 -3.43 -7.39 8.89
C LEU A 360 -3.69 -8.73 8.15
N PRO A 361 -2.87 -9.79 8.31
CA PRO A 361 -3.11 -11.06 7.61
C PRO A 361 -4.40 -11.78 8.02
N LYS A 362 -4.98 -11.44 9.17
CA LYS A 362 -6.24 -12.03 9.67
C LYS A 362 -7.47 -11.32 9.10
N LEU A 363 -7.30 -10.14 8.52
CA LEU A 363 -8.41 -9.33 8.02
C LEU A 363 -8.68 -9.62 6.53
N PRO A 364 -9.94 -9.55 6.09
CA PRO A 364 -10.26 -9.71 4.68
C PRO A 364 -9.61 -8.61 3.81
N LYS A 365 -9.04 -8.99 2.66
CA LYS A 365 -8.37 -8.05 1.72
C LYS A 365 -9.25 -6.83 1.38
N ARG A 366 -10.56 -7.03 1.16
CA ARG A 366 -11.49 -5.92 0.85
C ARG A 366 -11.53 -4.87 1.96
N VAL A 367 -11.59 -5.30 3.23
CA VAL A 367 -11.63 -4.41 4.40
C VAL A 367 -10.30 -3.65 4.52
N ILE A 368 -9.18 -4.34 4.31
CA ILE A 368 -7.85 -3.72 4.34
C ILE A 368 -7.75 -2.60 3.29
N VAL A 369 -8.13 -2.89 2.05
CA VAL A 369 -7.98 -1.93 0.93
C VAL A 369 -8.97 -0.77 1.02
N GLN A 370 -10.24 -1.03 1.36
CA GLN A 370 -11.28 0.01 1.33
C GLN A 370 -11.34 0.86 2.61
N ARG A 371 -10.89 0.33 3.75
CA ARG A 371 -11.03 1.00 5.04
C ARG A 371 -9.68 1.32 5.69
N ILE A 372 -8.78 0.35 5.78
CA ILE A 372 -7.52 0.53 6.52
C ILE A 372 -6.51 1.36 5.71
N LEU A 373 -6.33 1.04 4.43
CA LEU A 373 -5.34 1.69 3.59
C LEU A 373 -5.57 3.22 3.50
N PRO A 374 -6.78 3.75 3.24
CA PRO A 374 -7.02 5.20 3.22
C PRO A 374 -6.71 5.87 4.56
N CYS A 375 -7.01 5.21 5.69
CA CYS A 375 -6.68 5.72 7.01
C CYS A 375 -5.16 5.77 7.23
N LEU A 376 -4.42 4.74 6.80
CA LEU A 376 -2.96 4.73 6.89
C LEU A 376 -2.33 5.81 6.01
N THR A 377 -2.75 5.94 4.75
CA THR A 377 -2.17 6.92 3.83
C THR A 377 -2.47 8.35 4.25
N SER A 378 -3.62 8.61 4.88
CA SER A 378 -3.94 9.93 5.44
C SER A 378 -2.97 10.39 6.54
N GLU A 379 -2.31 9.45 7.23
CA GLU A 379 -1.30 9.78 8.26
C GLU A 379 0.07 10.10 7.67
N PHE A 380 0.30 9.93 6.36
CA PHE A 380 1.55 10.37 5.71
C PHE A 380 1.75 11.89 5.76
N VAL A 381 0.70 12.65 6.08
CA VAL A 381 0.79 14.10 6.34
C VAL A 381 1.64 14.41 7.58
N ASN A 382 1.75 13.47 8.53
CA ASN A 382 2.54 13.63 9.75
C ASN A 382 3.90 12.92 9.64
N PRO A 383 5.02 13.67 9.43
CA PRO A 383 6.34 13.10 9.20
C PRO A 383 6.84 12.13 10.27
N ASP A 384 6.49 12.38 11.54
CA ASP A 384 6.93 11.58 12.68
C ASP A 384 6.26 10.20 12.73
N MET A 385 5.08 10.08 12.12
CA MET A 385 4.30 8.84 12.10
C MET A 385 4.66 7.93 10.92
N VAL A 386 5.20 8.49 9.84
CA VAL A 386 5.54 7.77 8.61
C VAL A 386 6.39 6.51 8.86
N PRO A 387 7.45 6.51 9.71
CA PRO A 387 8.25 5.31 9.95
C PRO A 387 7.46 4.13 10.55
N PHE A 388 6.34 4.40 11.23
CA PHE A 388 5.48 3.37 11.81
C PHE A 388 4.35 2.95 10.87
N VAL A 389 3.85 3.87 10.04
CA VAL A 389 2.78 3.64 9.07
C VAL A 389 3.30 2.91 7.83
N LEU A 390 4.47 3.32 7.31
CA LEU A 390 5.03 2.83 6.05
C LEU A 390 5.20 1.29 6.00
N PRO A 391 5.72 0.61 7.04
CA PRO A 391 5.81 -0.85 7.02
C PRO A 391 4.45 -1.54 6.82
N ASN A 392 3.37 -0.98 7.38
CA ASN A 392 2.03 -1.51 7.22
C ASN A 392 1.52 -1.33 5.78
N VAL A 393 1.78 -0.17 5.16
CA VAL A 393 1.40 0.08 3.76
C VAL A 393 2.17 -0.83 2.81
N LEU A 394 3.47 -1.05 3.05
CA LEU A 394 4.27 -1.97 2.25
C LEU A 394 3.83 -3.42 2.41
N LEU A 395 3.44 -3.85 3.61
CA LEU A 395 2.87 -5.18 3.82
C LEU A 395 1.57 -5.37 3.02
N ILE A 396 0.71 -4.35 2.97
CA ILE A 396 -0.51 -4.39 2.14
C ILE A 396 -0.14 -4.44 0.65
N ALA A 397 0.90 -3.72 0.23
CA ALA A 397 1.38 -3.72 -1.15
C ALA A 397 1.90 -5.09 -1.64
N GLU A 398 2.42 -5.93 -0.74
CA GLU A 398 2.85 -7.31 -1.06
C GLU A 398 1.67 -8.16 -1.57
N GLU A 399 0.51 -8.05 -0.91
CA GLU A 399 -0.73 -8.79 -1.21
C GLU A 399 -1.57 -8.16 -2.36
N CYS A 400 -1.20 -6.96 -2.81
CA CYS A 400 -1.85 -6.27 -3.91
C CYS A 400 -1.34 -6.75 -5.28
N THR A 401 -2.22 -6.73 -6.28
CA THR A 401 -1.81 -6.89 -7.69
C THR A 401 -1.02 -5.65 -8.17
N LYS A 402 -0.34 -5.76 -9.32
CA LYS A 402 0.43 -4.62 -9.86
C LYS A 402 -0.49 -3.44 -10.19
N GLU A 403 -1.66 -3.73 -10.73
CA GLU A 403 -2.67 -2.73 -11.10
C GLU A 403 -3.25 -2.03 -9.86
N GLU A 404 -3.56 -2.79 -8.81
CA GLU A 404 -4.00 -2.24 -7.52
C GLU A 404 -2.92 -1.36 -6.88
N TYR A 405 -1.66 -1.80 -6.90
CA TYR A 405 -0.52 -1.05 -6.35
C TYR A 405 -0.36 0.31 -7.05
N VAL A 406 -0.33 0.32 -8.39
CA VAL A 406 -0.16 1.54 -9.18
C VAL A 406 -1.32 2.51 -8.99
N LYS A 407 -2.56 2.00 -8.83
CA LYS A 407 -3.74 2.83 -8.69
C LYS A 407 -3.94 3.39 -7.28
N LEU A 408 -3.66 2.59 -6.24
CA LEU A 408 -4.07 2.88 -4.86
C LEU A 408 -2.91 3.25 -3.93
N ILE A 409 -1.71 2.73 -4.16
CA ILE A 409 -0.59 2.85 -3.21
C ILE A 409 0.50 3.78 -3.74
N LEU A 410 0.90 3.61 -5.00
CA LEU A 410 1.98 4.38 -5.62
C LEU A 410 1.77 5.92 -5.57
N PRO A 411 0.57 6.46 -5.83
CA PRO A 411 0.34 7.91 -5.75
C PRO A 411 0.58 8.47 -4.34
N GLU A 412 0.23 7.70 -3.31
CA GLU A 412 0.38 8.05 -1.90
C GLU A 412 1.84 7.90 -1.42
N LEU A 413 2.63 7.02 -2.03
CA LEU A 413 4.06 6.88 -1.75
C LEU A 413 4.91 7.99 -2.38
N GLY A 414 4.43 8.65 -3.44
CA GLY A 414 5.15 9.72 -4.14
C GLY A 414 5.70 10.83 -3.21
N PRO A 415 4.86 11.41 -2.32
CA PRO A 415 5.32 12.38 -1.32
C PRO A 415 6.33 11.79 -0.32
N VAL A 416 6.10 10.55 0.12
CA VAL A 416 6.97 9.85 1.10
C VAL A 416 8.37 9.62 0.51
N PHE A 417 8.45 9.28 -0.78
CA PHE A 417 9.73 9.17 -1.48
C PHE A 417 10.50 10.49 -1.53
N LYS A 418 9.85 11.65 -1.40
CA LYS A 418 10.49 12.97 -1.45
C LYS A 418 10.73 13.58 -0.07
N GLN A 419 10.24 12.97 0.99
CA GLN A 419 10.36 13.48 2.35
C GLN A 419 11.84 13.53 2.80
N GLN A 420 12.23 14.64 3.43
CA GLN A 420 13.60 14.91 3.88
C GLN A 420 13.67 15.33 5.35
N GLU A 421 12.64 16.02 5.84
CA GLU A 421 12.57 16.48 7.22
C GLU A 421 11.44 15.79 7.99
N PRO A 422 11.64 15.41 9.26
CA PRO A 422 12.90 15.45 10.03
C PRO A 422 13.94 14.42 9.55
N ILE A 423 15.24 14.73 9.68
CA ILE A 423 16.36 13.88 9.20
C ILE A 423 16.27 12.45 9.76
N GLN A 424 15.94 12.31 11.05
CA GLN A 424 15.80 11.02 11.72
C GLN A 424 14.70 10.15 11.07
N ALA A 425 13.51 10.73 10.87
CA ALA A 425 12.41 10.06 10.20
C ALA A 425 12.77 9.71 8.75
N SER A 426 13.41 10.62 8.02
CA SER A 426 13.85 10.38 6.63
C SER A 426 14.82 9.18 6.53
N ASN A 427 15.78 9.06 7.45
CA ASN A 427 16.73 7.96 7.48
C ASN A 427 16.03 6.62 7.78
N MET A 428 15.06 6.61 8.69
CA MET A 428 14.26 5.41 8.94
C MET A 428 13.41 5.02 7.74
N ILE A 429 12.80 5.99 7.05
CA ILE A 429 12.02 5.78 5.82
C ILE A 429 12.90 5.17 4.74
N LEU A 430 14.10 5.73 4.52
CA LEU A 430 15.08 5.19 3.57
C LEU A 430 15.44 3.74 3.91
N LEU A 431 15.72 3.45 5.19
CA LEU A 431 16.03 2.09 5.63
C LEU A 431 14.88 1.11 5.32
N ILE A 432 13.64 1.50 5.60
CA ILE A 432 12.45 0.65 5.36
C ILE A 432 12.27 0.38 3.86
N PHE A 433 12.40 1.40 3.01
CA PHE A 433 12.28 1.21 1.56
C PHE A 433 13.39 0.32 1.00
N LEU A 434 14.62 0.51 1.45
CA LEU A 434 15.74 -0.35 1.04
C LEU A 434 15.53 -1.80 1.47
N GLN A 435 15.03 -2.05 2.70
CA GLN A 435 14.72 -3.42 3.16
C GLN A 435 13.64 -4.10 2.31
N LYS A 436 12.76 -3.32 1.68
CA LYS A 436 11.65 -3.82 0.83
C LYS A 436 11.86 -3.47 -0.65
N MET A 437 13.10 -3.34 -1.09
CA MET A 437 13.39 -2.92 -2.46
C MET A 437 12.89 -3.94 -3.50
N ASP A 438 12.98 -5.24 -3.23
CA ASP A 438 12.51 -6.27 -4.16
C ASP A 438 11.03 -6.10 -4.52
N LEU A 439 10.20 -5.71 -3.54
CA LEU A 439 8.79 -5.39 -3.74
C LEU A 439 8.63 -4.16 -4.64
N LEU A 440 9.37 -3.08 -4.35
CA LEU A 440 9.32 -1.84 -5.12
C LEU A 440 9.73 -2.09 -6.57
N LEU A 441 10.82 -2.80 -6.81
CA LEU A 441 11.32 -3.11 -8.16
C LEU A 441 10.37 -4.03 -8.93
N THR A 442 9.67 -4.94 -8.25
CA THR A 442 8.75 -5.88 -8.90
C THR A 442 7.41 -5.25 -9.28
N LYS A 443 6.91 -4.32 -8.46
CA LYS A 443 5.55 -3.73 -8.60
C LYS A 443 5.54 -2.33 -9.23
N THR A 444 6.63 -1.57 -9.14
CA THR A 444 6.69 -0.18 -9.64
C THR A 444 7.00 -0.15 -11.13
N PRO A 445 6.28 0.66 -11.94
CA PRO A 445 6.61 0.87 -13.35
C PRO A 445 8.02 1.48 -13.56
N PRO A 446 8.73 1.15 -14.65
CA PRO A 446 10.09 1.65 -14.91
C PRO A 446 10.22 3.18 -14.92
N ASP A 447 9.22 3.90 -15.44
CA ASP A 447 9.22 5.36 -15.49
C ASP A 447 9.23 5.98 -14.08
N GLU A 448 8.48 5.39 -13.16
CA GLU A 448 8.40 5.82 -11.76
C GLU A 448 9.63 5.40 -10.95
N ILE A 449 10.28 4.29 -11.31
CA ILE A 449 11.59 3.93 -10.74
C ILE A 449 12.60 5.05 -11.02
N LYS A 450 12.61 5.61 -12.23
CA LYS A 450 13.50 6.71 -12.59
C LYS A 450 13.19 7.99 -11.83
N ASN A 451 11.91 8.36 -11.75
CA ASN A 451 11.49 9.66 -11.21
C ASN A 451 11.43 9.71 -9.68
N SER A 452 11.14 8.57 -9.04
CA SER A 452 10.84 8.50 -7.60
C SER A 452 11.85 7.66 -6.83
N VAL A 453 12.26 6.51 -7.38
CA VAL A 453 13.15 5.56 -6.67
C VAL A 453 14.63 5.95 -6.80
N LEU A 454 15.11 6.35 -7.98
CA LEU A 454 16.52 6.75 -8.15
C LEU A 454 16.93 7.96 -7.27
N PRO A 455 16.15 9.05 -7.19
CA PRO A 455 16.48 10.14 -6.26
C PRO A 455 16.56 9.68 -4.81
N MET A 456 15.75 8.70 -4.42
CA MET A 456 15.81 8.10 -3.09
C MET A 456 17.12 7.34 -2.88
N VAL A 457 17.54 6.53 -3.85
CA VAL A 457 18.81 5.78 -3.83
C VAL A 457 20.00 6.73 -3.72
N TYR A 458 19.99 7.85 -4.44
CA TYR A 458 21.03 8.86 -4.35
C TYR A 458 21.15 9.45 -2.95
N ARG A 459 20.02 9.77 -2.31
CA ARG A 459 20.00 10.25 -0.92
C ARG A 459 20.45 9.18 0.07
N ALA A 460 20.11 7.91 -0.16
CA ALA A 460 20.55 6.81 0.68
C ALA A 460 22.08 6.62 0.67
N LEU A 461 22.73 6.83 -0.48
CA LEU A 461 24.19 6.81 -0.59
C LEU A 461 24.86 7.96 0.17
N GLU A 462 24.23 9.13 0.18
CA GLU A 462 24.73 10.33 0.87
C GLU A 462 24.33 10.39 2.36
N ALA A 463 23.51 9.44 2.83
CA ALA A 463 23.01 9.43 4.21
C ALA A 463 24.17 9.19 5.20
N PRO A 464 24.16 9.81 6.41
CA PRO A 464 25.22 9.64 7.40
C PRO A 464 25.23 8.25 8.06
N SER A 465 24.17 7.44 7.86
CA SER A 465 24.03 6.12 8.47
C SER A 465 24.76 5.05 7.68
N ILE A 466 25.72 4.38 8.32
CA ILE A 466 26.50 3.26 7.76
C ILE A 466 25.59 2.14 7.26
N GLN A 467 24.56 1.77 8.03
CA GLN A 467 23.64 0.68 7.68
C GLN A 467 22.86 0.97 6.39
N ILE A 468 22.44 2.23 6.18
CA ILE A 468 21.72 2.65 4.98
C ILE A 468 22.64 2.58 3.77
N GLN A 469 23.87 3.08 3.90
CA GLN A 469 24.86 3.04 2.83
C GLN A 469 25.18 1.60 2.43
N GLU A 470 25.45 0.70 3.39
CA GLU A 470 25.74 -0.71 3.11
C GLU A 470 24.60 -1.41 2.36
N LEU A 471 23.36 -1.24 2.87
CA LEU A 471 22.20 -1.87 2.26
C LEU A 471 21.95 -1.31 0.84
N CYS A 472 22.07 0.01 0.66
CA CYS A 472 21.94 0.66 -0.64
C CYS A 472 22.97 0.12 -1.65
N LEU A 473 24.24 0.02 -1.27
CA LEU A 473 25.32 -0.47 -2.13
C LEU A 473 25.13 -1.94 -2.55
N ASN A 474 24.51 -2.75 -1.70
CA ASN A 474 24.18 -4.15 -2.01
C ASN A 474 23.01 -4.29 -2.99
N ILE A 475 22.06 -3.35 -2.94
CA ILE A 475 20.84 -3.40 -3.75
C ILE A 475 21.05 -2.81 -5.15
N ILE A 476 21.84 -1.74 -5.31
CA ILE A 476 22.04 -1.07 -6.62
C ILE A 476 22.32 -2.04 -7.79
N PRO A 477 23.20 -3.07 -7.65
CA PRO A 477 23.45 -4.01 -8.73
C PRO A 477 22.23 -4.80 -9.21
N THR A 478 21.21 -5.02 -8.38
CA THR A 478 20.05 -5.86 -8.73
C THR A 478 19.14 -5.23 -9.77
N PHE A 479 19.16 -3.89 -9.89
CA PHE A 479 18.34 -3.14 -10.83
C PHE A 479 19.16 -2.20 -11.73
N ALA A 480 20.48 -2.43 -11.81
CA ALA A 480 21.38 -1.61 -12.63
C ALA A 480 20.98 -1.58 -14.12
N ASN A 481 20.36 -2.67 -14.62
CA ASN A 481 19.82 -2.77 -15.98
C ASN A 481 18.64 -1.81 -16.26
N LEU A 482 17.95 -1.31 -15.23
CA LEU A 482 16.85 -0.35 -15.36
C LEU A 482 17.34 1.11 -15.35
N ILE A 483 18.61 1.34 -15.03
CA ILE A 483 19.21 2.67 -14.94
C ILE A 483 19.78 3.07 -16.30
N ASP A 484 19.41 4.24 -16.80
CA ASP A 484 19.97 4.78 -18.02
C ASP A 484 21.43 5.22 -17.83
N TYR A 485 22.22 5.04 -18.89
CA TYR A 485 23.66 5.32 -18.87
C TYR A 485 24.02 6.75 -18.39
N PRO A 486 23.32 7.83 -18.77
CA PRO A 486 23.60 9.17 -18.25
C PRO A 486 23.45 9.29 -16.73
N SER A 487 22.40 8.71 -16.16
CA SER A 487 22.15 8.73 -14.71
C SER A 487 23.18 7.89 -13.95
N MET A 488 23.59 6.76 -14.54
CA MET A 488 24.65 5.92 -13.99
C MET A 488 26.00 6.65 -13.95
N LYS A 489 26.39 7.27 -15.07
CA LYS A 489 27.66 8.00 -15.23
C LYS A 489 27.72 9.28 -14.38
N ASN A 490 26.70 10.13 -14.47
CA ASN A 490 26.78 11.50 -13.95
C ASN A 490 26.27 11.64 -12.52
N ALA A 491 25.41 10.71 -12.05
CA ALA A 491 24.79 10.83 -10.73
C ALA A 491 25.18 9.69 -9.78
N LEU A 492 25.07 8.44 -10.21
CA LEU A 492 25.28 7.28 -9.33
C LEU A 492 26.76 7.05 -9.00
N ILE A 493 27.61 6.96 -10.02
CA ILE A 493 29.04 6.66 -9.84
C ILE A 493 29.77 7.71 -9.00
N PRO A 494 29.61 9.03 -9.24
CA PRO A 494 30.24 10.05 -8.39
C PRO A 494 29.85 9.91 -6.92
N ARG A 495 28.60 9.50 -6.62
CA ARG A 495 28.12 9.27 -5.24
C ARG A 495 28.75 8.03 -4.61
N ILE A 496 28.87 6.93 -5.36
CA ILE A 496 29.57 5.72 -4.89
C ILE A 496 31.05 6.02 -4.61
N LYS A 497 31.70 6.80 -5.50
CA LYS A 497 33.10 7.24 -5.31
C LYS A 497 33.25 8.07 -4.04
N ASN A 498 32.36 9.04 -3.84
CA ASN A 498 32.36 9.87 -2.63
C ASN A 498 32.13 9.05 -1.37
N ALA A 499 31.16 8.11 -1.39
CA ALA A 499 30.91 7.21 -0.27
C ALA A 499 32.15 6.37 0.08
N CYS A 500 32.88 5.89 -0.94
CA CYS A 500 34.11 5.10 -0.75
C CYS A 500 35.28 5.93 -0.16
N LEU A 501 35.43 7.18 -0.58
CA LEU A 501 36.55 8.05 -0.16
C LEU A 501 36.31 8.74 1.18
N GLN A 502 35.09 9.21 1.44
CA GLN A 502 34.77 9.98 2.65
C GLN A 502 34.43 9.10 3.85
N THR A 503 34.05 7.84 3.64
CA THR A 503 33.66 6.96 4.76
C THR A 503 34.85 6.57 5.64
N SER A 504 34.63 6.55 6.95
CA SER A 504 35.54 5.94 7.93
C SER A 504 35.27 4.44 8.11
N SER A 505 34.12 3.93 7.65
CA SER A 505 33.76 2.52 7.78
C SER A 505 34.41 1.67 6.69
N LEU A 506 35.16 0.65 7.11
CA LEU A 506 35.75 -0.34 6.20
C LEU A 506 34.66 -1.06 5.39
N ALA A 507 33.54 -1.42 6.00
CA ALA A 507 32.47 -2.16 5.36
C ALA A 507 31.81 -1.39 4.21
N VAL A 508 31.53 -0.09 4.39
CA VAL A 508 31.02 0.79 3.33
C VAL A 508 32.02 0.89 2.17
N ARG A 509 33.32 1.01 2.49
CA ARG A 509 34.38 1.10 1.50
C ARG A 509 34.46 -0.17 0.64
N VAL A 510 34.43 -1.34 1.28
CA VAL A 510 34.41 -2.64 0.59
C VAL A 510 33.16 -2.79 -0.26
N ASN A 511 31.96 -2.55 0.31
CA ASN A 511 30.70 -2.66 -0.42
C ASN A 511 30.61 -1.70 -1.60
N SER A 512 31.22 -0.51 -1.51
CA SER A 512 31.29 0.45 -2.63
C SER A 512 32.08 -0.10 -3.81
N LEU A 513 33.21 -0.75 -3.54
CA LEU A 513 34.03 -1.39 -4.59
C LEU A 513 33.33 -2.59 -5.20
N VAL A 514 32.66 -3.40 -4.39
CA VAL A 514 31.89 -4.56 -4.85
C VAL A 514 30.73 -4.12 -5.74
N CYS A 515 29.99 -3.10 -5.30
CA CYS A 515 28.93 -2.47 -6.06
C CYS A 515 29.44 -1.95 -7.41
N LEU A 516 30.54 -1.19 -7.40
CA LEU A 516 31.17 -0.68 -8.61
C LEU A 516 31.59 -1.80 -9.56
N GLY A 517 32.21 -2.86 -9.03
CA GLY A 517 32.63 -4.04 -9.79
C GLY A 517 31.49 -4.77 -10.50
N LYS A 518 30.32 -4.88 -9.86
CA LYS A 518 29.12 -5.49 -10.45
C LYS A 518 28.46 -4.61 -11.52
N ILE A 519 28.57 -3.29 -11.39
CA ILE A 519 27.96 -2.33 -12.34
C ILE A 519 28.83 -2.11 -13.59
N LEU A 520 30.10 -2.54 -13.58
CA LEU A 520 31.05 -2.34 -14.70
C LEU A 520 30.50 -2.74 -16.08
N GLU A 521 29.69 -3.81 -16.17
CA GLU A 521 29.15 -4.30 -17.45
C GLU A 521 28.21 -3.30 -18.15
N TYR A 522 27.58 -2.41 -17.39
CA TYR A 522 26.66 -1.37 -17.88
C TYR A 522 27.39 -0.10 -18.32
N LEU A 523 28.70 0.00 -18.11
CA LEU A 523 29.52 1.16 -18.44
C LEU A 523 30.19 1.03 -19.82
N ASP A 524 30.62 2.17 -20.36
CA ASP A 524 31.42 2.23 -21.57
C ASP A 524 32.91 2.06 -21.25
N LYS A 525 33.64 1.52 -22.23
CA LYS A 525 35.06 1.25 -22.13
C LYS A 525 35.88 2.47 -21.75
N TRP A 526 35.62 3.62 -22.39
CA TRP A 526 36.43 4.82 -22.20
C TRP A 526 36.27 5.38 -20.80
N PHE A 527 35.04 5.48 -20.31
CA PHE A 527 34.77 5.94 -18.95
C PHE A 527 35.40 5.02 -17.89
N VAL A 528 35.38 3.70 -18.08
CA VAL A 528 36.06 2.78 -17.17
C VAL A 528 37.57 3.05 -17.15
N LEU A 529 38.20 3.22 -18.31
CA LEU A 529 39.64 3.47 -18.40
C LEU A 529 40.06 4.85 -17.88
N ASP A 530 39.29 5.89 -18.18
CA ASP A 530 39.65 7.28 -17.92
C ASP A 530 39.18 7.79 -16.55
N ASP A 531 38.14 7.19 -15.96
CA ASP A 531 37.55 7.67 -14.71
C ASP A 531 37.50 6.60 -13.61
N ILE A 532 37.20 5.33 -13.92
CA ILE A 532 37.14 4.27 -12.89
C ILE A 532 38.55 3.79 -12.48
N LEU A 533 39.43 3.45 -13.42
CA LEU A 533 40.77 2.98 -13.07
C LEU A 533 41.59 4.02 -12.30
N PRO A 534 41.61 5.31 -12.70
CA PRO A 534 42.33 6.33 -11.93
C PRO A 534 41.74 6.54 -10.54
N PHE A 535 40.42 6.37 -10.38
CA PHE A 535 39.76 6.42 -9.08
C PHE A 535 40.27 5.32 -8.13
N LEU A 536 40.47 4.08 -8.60
CA LEU A 536 40.99 3.00 -7.76
C LEU A 536 42.35 3.34 -7.14
N GLN A 537 43.17 4.11 -7.85
CA GLN A 537 44.49 4.54 -7.39
C GLN A 537 44.44 5.60 -6.29
N GLN A 538 43.32 6.31 -6.16
CA GLN A 538 43.14 7.38 -5.15
C GLN A 538 42.73 6.85 -3.78
N ILE A 539 42.39 5.56 -3.66
CA ILE A 539 41.86 4.97 -2.42
C ILE A 539 43.01 4.77 -1.43
N PRO A 540 43.05 5.50 -0.29
CA PRO A 540 44.20 5.49 0.62
C PRO A 540 44.07 4.38 1.67
N SER A 541 43.74 3.15 1.26
CA SER A 541 43.47 2.05 2.19
C SER A 541 44.30 0.80 1.86
N LYS A 542 44.97 0.29 2.88
CA LYS A 542 45.83 -0.92 2.85
C LYS A 542 45.19 -2.12 3.53
N GLU A 543 43.88 -2.06 3.76
CA GLU A 543 43.12 -3.14 4.38
C GLU A 543 42.94 -4.28 3.37
N PRO A 544 43.19 -5.55 3.75
CA PRO A 544 43.15 -6.68 2.81
C PRO A 544 41.85 -6.80 2.03
N ALA A 545 40.70 -6.53 2.68
CA ALA A 545 39.39 -6.57 2.02
C ALA A 545 39.25 -5.53 0.89
N VAL A 546 39.82 -4.33 1.09
CA VAL A 546 39.81 -3.26 0.09
C VAL A 546 40.76 -3.59 -1.06
N LEU A 547 41.95 -4.10 -0.74
CA LEU A 547 42.93 -4.55 -1.74
C LEU A 547 42.36 -5.64 -2.64
N MET A 548 41.64 -6.60 -2.07
CA MET A 548 40.95 -7.64 -2.84
C MET A 548 39.80 -7.09 -3.70
N GLY A 549 39.07 -6.09 -3.21
CA GLY A 549 38.06 -5.38 -4.00
C GLY A 549 38.68 -4.67 -5.22
N ILE A 550 39.79 -3.96 -5.02
CA ILE A 550 40.54 -3.29 -6.09
C ILE A 550 41.03 -4.31 -7.12
N LEU A 551 41.67 -5.40 -6.67
CA LEU A 551 42.14 -6.49 -7.53
C LEU A 551 40.98 -7.11 -8.33
N GLY A 552 39.83 -7.30 -7.70
CA GLY A 552 38.62 -7.84 -8.33
C GLY A 552 38.12 -6.97 -9.47
N ILE A 553 38.11 -5.64 -9.31
CA ILE A 553 37.71 -4.68 -10.35
C ILE A 553 38.70 -4.71 -11.52
N TYR A 554 40.01 -4.73 -11.25
CA TYR A 554 41.03 -4.83 -12.31
C TYR A 554 40.91 -6.15 -13.07
N LYS A 555 40.72 -7.27 -12.37
CA LYS A 555 40.51 -8.59 -12.98
C LYS A 555 39.24 -8.59 -13.84
N CYS A 556 38.11 -8.11 -13.32
CA CYS A 556 36.85 -8.03 -14.06
C CYS A 556 36.98 -7.16 -15.32
N THR A 557 37.59 -5.98 -15.20
CA THR A 557 37.81 -5.07 -16.34
C THR A 557 38.72 -5.70 -17.40
N PHE A 558 39.73 -6.47 -16.97
CA PHE A 558 40.68 -7.16 -17.85
C PHE A 558 40.06 -8.35 -18.61
N THR A 559 39.26 -9.17 -17.93
CA THR A 559 38.63 -10.38 -18.51
C THR A 559 37.38 -10.07 -19.32
N HIS A 560 36.72 -8.94 -19.06
CA HIS A 560 35.46 -8.59 -19.72
C HIS A 560 35.65 -8.25 -21.21
N LYS A 561 34.93 -8.99 -22.08
CA LYS A 561 35.04 -8.89 -23.55
C LYS A 561 34.80 -7.48 -24.11
N LYS A 562 33.93 -6.69 -23.46
CA LYS A 562 33.53 -5.34 -23.91
C LYS A 562 34.42 -4.22 -23.37
N LEU A 563 35.03 -4.40 -22.18
CA LEU A 563 35.76 -3.32 -21.49
C LEU A 563 37.25 -3.36 -21.82
N GLY A 564 37.89 -4.54 -21.81
CA GLY A 564 39.26 -4.82 -22.25
C GLY A 564 40.29 -3.68 -22.10
N ILE A 565 41.19 -3.80 -21.13
CA ILE A 565 42.26 -2.82 -20.87
C ILE A 565 43.26 -2.79 -22.04
N THR A 566 43.58 -1.60 -22.55
CA THR A 566 44.61 -1.41 -23.59
C THR A 566 46.01 -1.65 -23.03
N LYS A 567 46.93 -2.22 -23.82
CA LYS A 567 48.33 -2.47 -23.40
C LYS A 567 49.05 -1.24 -22.85
N GLU A 568 48.78 -0.05 -23.37
CA GLU A 568 49.42 1.20 -22.91
C GLU A 568 49.00 1.54 -21.47
N GLN A 569 47.70 1.41 -21.15
CA GLN A 569 47.19 1.60 -19.79
C GLN A 569 47.65 0.47 -18.85
N LEU A 570 47.75 -0.76 -19.37
CA LEU A 570 48.17 -1.91 -18.59
C LEU A 570 49.62 -1.77 -18.12
N ALA A 571 50.53 -1.38 -19.03
CA ALA A 571 51.93 -1.12 -18.71
C ALA A 571 52.14 0.18 -17.92
N GLY A 572 51.42 1.26 -18.27
CA GLY A 572 51.68 2.59 -17.71
C GLY A 572 50.98 2.91 -16.39
N LYS A 573 49.82 2.31 -16.10
CA LYS A 573 49.00 2.67 -14.93
C LYS A 573 48.55 1.49 -14.07
N VAL A 574 48.17 0.38 -14.68
CA VAL A 574 47.58 -0.76 -13.94
C VAL A 574 48.64 -1.59 -13.22
N LEU A 575 49.62 -2.14 -13.94
CA LEU A 575 50.69 -2.95 -13.34
C LEU A 575 51.54 -2.16 -12.33
N PRO A 576 51.94 -0.89 -12.59
CA PRO A 576 52.67 -0.08 -11.62
C PRO A 576 51.91 0.16 -10.32
N HIS A 577 50.58 0.11 -10.34
CA HIS A 577 49.76 0.24 -9.15
C HIS A 577 49.54 -1.10 -8.42
N LEU A 578 49.33 -2.21 -9.15
CA LEU A 578 49.07 -3.52 -8.54
C LEU A 578 50.31 -4.17 -7.90
N ILE A 579 51.50 -3.97 -8.48
CA ILE A 579 52.74 -4.59 -7.99
C ILE A 579 53.06 -4.14 -6.55
N PRO A 580 53.07 -2.84 -6.20
CA PRO A 580 53.29 -2.40 -4.82
C PRO A 580 52.26 -2.96 -3.83
N LEU A 581 50.97 -3.04 -4.24
CA LEU A 581 49.90 -3.55 -3.38
C LEU A 581 50.05 -5.05 -3.06
N SER A 582 50.72 -5.81 -3.94
CA SER A 582 50.96 -7.24 -3.72
C SER A 582 51.94 -7.56 -2.59
N ILE A 583 52.70 -6.56 -2.12
CA ILE A 583 53.76 -6.72 -1.10
C ILE A 583 53.27 -6.21 0.27
N GLU A 584 52.01 -5.80 0.40
CA GLU A 584 51.47 -5.31 1.66
C GLU A 584 51.42 -6.43 2.72
N ASN A 585 51.98 -6.15 3.91
CA ASN A 585 52.20 -7.14 4.98
C ASN A 585 50.91 -7.73 5.59
N ASN A 586 49.76 -7.09 5.35
CA ASN A 586 48.48 -7.51 5.91
C ASN A 586 47.79 -8.61 5.10
N LEU A 587 48.33 -8.96 3.93
CA LEU A 587 47.75 -9.98 3.05
C LEU A 587 48.02 -11.40 3.56
N ASN A 588 47.02 -12.28 3.44
CA ASN A 588 47.21 -13.71 3.66
C ASN A 588 47.73 -14.43 2.40
N LEU A 589 48.19 -15.67 2.55
CA LEU A 589 48.80 -16.46 1.47
C LEU A 589 47.87 -16.62 0.25
N ASN A 590 46.57 -16.80 0.47
CA ASN A 590 45.59 -16.97 -0.61
C ASN A 590 45.36 -15.66 -1.38
N GLN A 591 45.30 -14.54 -0.68
CA GLN A 591 45.18 -13.20 -1.26
C GLN A 591 46.43 -12.85 -2.07
N PHE A 592 47.62 -13.11 -1.54
CA PHE A 592 48.89 -12.94 -2.26
C PHE A 592 48.92 -13.77 -3.55
N ASN A 593 48.58 -15.06 -3.47
CA ASN A 593 48.52 -15.93 -4.65
C ASN A 593 47.54 -15.39 -5.71
N SER A 594 46.42 -14.81 -5.28
CA SER A 594 45.45 -14.18 -6.18
C SER A 594 46.03 -12.95 -6.89
N PHE A 595 46.73 -12.07 -6.17
CA PHE A 595 47.44 -10.92 -6.76
C PHE A 595 48.44 -11.37 -7.83
N ILE A 596 49.32 -12.31 -7.48
CA ILE A 596 50.37 -12.79 -8.38
C ILE A 596 49.76 -13.49 -9.61
N SER A 597 48.69 -14.26 -9.44
CA SER A 597 48.01 -14.91 -10.56
C SER A 597 47.48 -13.88 -11.57
N VAL A 598 46.82 -12.81 -11.11
CA VAL A 598 46.27 -11.78 -11.99
C VAL A 598 47.40 -10.97 -12.64
N ILE A 599 48.44 -10.61 -11.89
CA ILE A 599 49.61 -9.88 -12.43
C ILE A 599 50.29 -10.69 -13.54
N LYS A 600 50.50 -12.00 -13.34
CA LYS A 600 51.08 -12.88 -14.36
C LYS A 600 50.20 -12.95 -15.61
N GLU A 601 48.88 -13.08 -15.44
CA GLU A 601 47.93 -13.11 -16.55
C GLU A 601 47.97 -11.80 -17.37
N MET A 602 48.00 -10.65 -16.69
CA MET A 602 48.12 -9.34 -17.30
C MET A 602 49.45 -9.17 -18.06
N LEU A 603 50.57 -9.61 -17.47
CA LEU A 603 51.89 -9.57 -18.12
C LEU A 603 51.96 -10.46 -19.37
N ASN A 604 51.42 -11.69 -19.30
CA ASN A 604 51.40 -12.60 -20.45
C ASN A 604 50.58 -12.02 -21.62
N ARG A 605 49.48 -11.33 -21.33
CA ARG A 605 48.69 -10.65 -22.36
C ARG A 605 49.41 -9.44 -22.93
N LEU A 606 50.08 -8.64 -22.09
CA LEU A 606 50.92 -7.52 -22.54
C LEU A 606 52.01 -8.01 -23.50
N GLU A 607 52.71 -9.08 -23.11
CA GLU A 607 53.79 -9.68 -23.88
C GLU A 607 53.27 -10.20 -25.23
N SER A 608 52.20 -11.00 -25.24
CA SER A 608 51.62 -11.54 -26.47
C SER A 608 51.09 -10.46 -27.43
N GLU A 609 50.39 -9.43 -26.92
CA GLU A 609 49.89 -8.32 -27.75
C GLU A 609 51.02 -7.46 -28.31
N HIS A 610 52.08 -7.21 -27.53
CA HIS A 610 53.22 -6.43 -28.00
C HIS A 610 54.07 -7.22 -29.00
N LYS A 611 54.33 -8.50 -28.71
CA LYS A 611 55.05 -9.42 -29.61
C LYS A 611 54.36 -9.53 -30.96
N THR A 612 53.04 -9.76 -30.98
CA THR A 612 52.26 -9.84 -32.23
C THR A 612 52.34 -8.53 -33.03
N LYS A 613 52.28 -7.37 -32.37
CA LYS A 613 52.40 -6.07 -33.06
C LYS A 613 53.80 -5.87 -33.64
N LEU A 614 54.86 -6.27 -32.92
CA LEU A 614 56.22 -6.21 -33.42
C LEU A 614 56.44 -7.17 -34.61
N GLU A 615 55.90 -8.38 -34.54
CA GLU A 615 55.94 -9.35 -35.65
C GLU A 615 55.20 -8.81 -36.88
N GLN A 616 54.02 -8.20 -36.72
CA GLN A 616 53.29 -7.56 -37.81
C GLN A 616 54.04 -6.37 -38.41
N LEU A 617 54.65 -5.52 -37.56
CA LEU A 617 55.48 -4.40 -38.03
C LEU A 617 56.73 -4.90 -38.77
N HIS A 618 57.32 -6.00 -38.32
CA HIS A 618 58.46 -6.61 -38.97
C HIS A 618 58.08 -7.18 -40.35
N ILE A 619 56.96 -7.89 -40.43
CA ILE A 619 56.42 -8.41 -41.70
C ILE A 619 56.05 -7.27 -42.66
N MET A 620 55.44 -6.18 -42.16
CA MET A 620 55.17 -5.00 -42.98
C MET A 620 56.46 -4.32 -43.46
N GLN A 621 57.49 -4.21 -42.62
CA GLN A 621 58.80 -3.70 -43.04
C GLN A 621 59.50 -4.60 -44.06
N GLU A 622 59.37 -5.93 -43.96
CA GLU A 622 59.87 -6.86 -44.98
C GLU A 622 59.08 -6.77 -46.28
N GLN A 623 57.75 -6.59 -46.23
CA GLN A 623 56.93 -6.32 -47.42
C GLN A 623 57.29 -4.97 -48.06
N GLN A 624 57.61 -3.95 -47.26
CA GLN A 624 58.02 -2.65 -47.76
C GLN A 624 59.44 -2.67 -48.33
N LYS A 625 60.36 -3.44 -47.70
CA LYS A 625 61.69 -3.73 -48.27
C LYS A 625 61.63 -4.56 -49.54
N SER A 626 60.71 -5.52 -49.65
CA SER A 626 60.56 -6.30 -50.89
C SER A 626 59.91 -5.51 -52.03
N LEU A 627 59.08 -4.50 -51.73
CA LEU A 627 58.62 -3.51 -52.70
C LEU A 627 59.76 -2.55 -53.13
N ASP A 628 60.67 -2.16 -52.23
CA ASP A 628 61.88 -1.39 -52.59
C ASP A 628 62.91 -2.23 -53.38
N ILE A 629 63.02 -3.53 -53.10
CA ILE A 629 63.87 -4.46 -53.89
C ILE A 629 63.29 -4.67 -55.29
N GLY A 630 61.96 -4.57 -55.47
CA GLY A 630 61.31 -4.58 -56.78
C GLY A 630 61.62 -3.34 -57.65
N ASN A 631 62.01 -2.22 -57.04
CA ASN A 631 62.42 -0.99 -57.73
C ASN A 631 63.95 -0.86 -57.90
N GLN A 632 64.75 -1.80 -57.39
CA GLN A 632 66.22 -1.83 -57.59
C GLN A 632 66.69 -2.80 -58.68
N MET A 633 65.78 -3.39 -59.46
CA MET A 633 66.14 -4.21 -60.63
C MET A 633 66.16 -3.43 -61.96
N ASN A 634 66.10 -2.09 -61.91
CA ASN A 634 66.35 -1.21 -63.05
C ASN A 634 67.25 -0.04 -62.61
N ALA A 635 68.56 -0.28 -62.50
CA ALA A 635 69.63 0.68 -62.82
C ALA A 635 70.97 0.13 -62.33
N SER A 636 71.75 -0.43 -63.24
CA SER A 636 73.20 -0.59 -63.09
C SER A 636 73.87 0.29 -64.12
N GLU A 637 74.59 1.31 -63.63
CA GLU A 637 75.65 2.17 -64.21
C GLU A 637 75.60 3.48 -63.39
N GLU A 638 76.62 4.06 -62.74
CA GLU A 638 78.07 4.04 -62.92
C GLU A 638 78.74 4.67 -61.65
N THR A 639 79.89 4.09 -61.24
CA THR A 639 81.19 4.80 -61.00
C THR A 639 81.46 5.72 -59.76
N LYS A 640 82.29 5.18 -58.86
CA LYS A 640 83.48 5.73 -58.11
C LYS A 640 83.39 6.72 -56.90
N VAL A 641 83.85 6.18 -55.75
CA VAL A 641 85.03 6.58 -54.91
C VAL A 641 84.90 7.61 -53.75
N THR A 642 85.32 7.11 -52.56
CA THR A 642 85.89 7.72 -51.31
C THR A 642 85.06 8.48 -50.24
N ASN A 643 84.91 7.80 -49.09
CA ASN A 643 85.51 8.07 -47.76
C ASN A 643 85.15 9.31 -46.87
N VAL A 644 84.77 8.97 -45.63
CA VAL A 644 84.85 9.67 -44.32
C VAL A 644 84.06 10.97 -44.04
N GLY A 645 83.03 10.84 -43.19
CA GLY A 645 82.97 11.53 -41.88
C GLY A 645 82.14 12.83 -41.72
N SER A 646 81.42 12.90 -40.59
CA SER A 646 80.78 14.06 -39.92
C SER A 646 79.59 14.73 -40.63
N GLN A 647 78.37 14.58 -40.08
CA GLN A 647 77.74 15.44 -39.06
C GLN A 647 77.35 16.85 -39.54
N GLN A 648 76.03 17.04 -39.57
CA GLN A 648 75.25 18.26 -39.34
C GLN A 648 75.08 19.31 -40.45
N ILE A 649 73.81 19.39 -40.90
CA ILE A 649 72.95 20.57 -41.00
C ILE A 649 73.56 21.81 -41.69
N ASP A 650 73.12 22.09 -42.93
CA ASP A 650 72.85 23.47 -43.32
C ASP A 650 71.90 23.66 -44.50
N LYS A 651 71.29 24.84 -44.51
CA LYS A 651 70.38 25.43 -45.50
C LYS A 651 71.05 25.65 -46.86
N VAL A 652 70.28 25.59 -47.96
CA VAL A 652 70.32 26.61 -49.03
C VAL A 652 68.92 26.77 -49.66
N PHE A 653 68.54 28.04 -49.80
CA PHE A 653 67.39 28.56 -50.53
C PHE A 653 67.94 29.42 -51.70
N ASN A 654 67.13 29.60 -52.76
CA ASN A 654 67.22 30.54 -53.90
C ASN A 654 67.99 30.15 -55.17
N SER A 655 67.27 30.06 -56.30
CA SER A 655 67.01 31.16 -57.28
C SER A 655 66.25 30.52 -58.47
N ILE A 656 65.20 31.04 -59.12
CA ILE A 656 64.89 32.29 -59.86
C ILE A 656 63.36 32.15 -60.17
N GLY A 657 62.45 33.13 -60.16
CA GLY A 657 62.52 34.57 -60.39
C GLY A 657 62.00 34.93 -61.79
N THR A 658 60.69 35.16 -61.98
CA THR A 658 60.15 36.14 -62.96
C THR A 658 58.64 36.40 -62.77
N ASP A 659 58.30 37.67 -62.60
CA ASP A 659 56.96 38.27 -62.51
C ASP A 659 56.23 38.30 -63.87
N LEU A 660 54.88 38.37 -63.88
CA LEU A 660 54.10 39.53 -64.40
C LEU A 660 52.55 39.35 -64.29
N LEU A 661 51.91 40.25 -63.51
CA LEU A 661 50.59 40.93 -63.62
C LEU A 661 49.21 40.21 -63.58
N THR A 662 48.39 40.73 -62.63
CA THR A 662 46.93 41.09 -62.65
C THR A 662 45.89 39.98 -62.90
N GLY A 663 44.77 39.82 -62.21
CA GLY A 663 44.00 40.63 -61.25
C GLY A 663 42.49 40.34 -61.48
N GLY A 664 41.68 40.23 -60.42
CA GLY A 664 40.21 40.43 -60.47
C GLY A 664 39.28 39.21 -60.38
N GLU A 665 38.72 39.01 -59.18
CA GLU A 665 37.28 38.93 -58.86
C GLU A 665 36.30 37.89 -59.48
N SER A 666 35.61 37.20 -58.55
CA SER A 666 34.14 36.99 -58.47
C SER A 666 33.45 35.76 -59.10
N GLU A 667 32.69 35.10 -58.20
CA GLU A 667 31.33 34.54 -58.33
C GLU A 667 31.00 33.18 -59.01
N ASN A 668 30.30 32.39 -58.19
CA ASN A 668 29.06 31.63 -58.45
C ASN A 668 29.03 30.31 -59.24
N LYS A 669 28.62 29.29 -58.47
CA LYS A 669 27.52 28.33 -58.68
C LYS A 669 27.63 27.25 -59.77
N GLU A 670 27.67 26.04 -59.22
CA GLU A 670 26.93 24.83 -59.58
C GLU A 670 25.88 24.97 -60.68
N ASP A 671 26.00 24.06 -61.64
CA ASP A 671 25.02 23.76 -62.68
C ASP A 671 24.63 22.27 -62.62
N GLY A 672 23.41 21.98 -63.04
CA GLY A 672 22.63 20.83 -62.61
C GLY A 672 22.54 19.62 -63.57
N LEU A 673 21.82 18.63 -63.04
CA LEU A 673 20.84 17.75 -63.71
C LEU A 673 21.28 16.61 -64.67
N GLN A 674 21.21 15.39 -64.11
CA GLN A 674 20.47 14.18 -64.57
C GLN A 674 20.35 13.88 -66.08
N ASN A 675 20.80 12.68 -66.53
CA ASN A 675 19.93 11.52 -66.86
C ASN A 675 20.63 10.31 -67.56
N LYS A 676 20.02 9.13 -67.37
CA LYS A 676 19.93 7.91 -68.23
C LYS A 676 20.99 6.77 -68.23
N HIS A 677 20.45 5.58 -67.88
CA HIS A 677 20.55 4.22 -68.47
C HIS A 677 21.75 3.25 -68.28
N LYS A 678 21.45 2.15 -67.55
CA LYS A 678 21.53 0.68 -67.83
C LYS A 678 22.87 -0.07 -68.10
N ARG A 679 23.11 -1.05 -67.19
CA ARG A 679 23.74 -2.42 -67.28
C ARG A 679 25.23 -2.52 -67.65
N ALA A 680 26.08 -3.40 -67.09
CA ALA A 680 26.05 -4.37 -65.98
C ALA A 680 27.49 -4.95 -65.84
N SER A 681 27.97 -5.28 -64.62
CA SER A 681 28.77 -6.50 -64.32
C SER A 681 29.16 -6.59 -62.83
N LEU A 682 29.23 -7.83 -62.35
CA LEU A 682 29.27 -8.33 -60.95
C LEU A 682 30.67 -8.42 -60.31
N THR A 683 30.74 -8.52 -58.97
CA THR A 683 31.78 -9.32 -58.26
C THR A 683 31.36 -9.97 -56.91
N LEU A 684 31.64 -11.28 -56.87
CA LEU A 684 32.05 -12.23 -55.81
C LEU A 684 31.36 -12.44 -54.45
N GLU A 685 30.82 -11.45 -53.73
CA GLU A 685 30.33 -11.72 -52.36
C GLU A 685 28.95 -12.40 -52.31
N GLU A 686 28.14 -12.25 -53.36
CA GLU A 686 26.84 -12.92 -53.49
C GLU A 686 26.94 -14.40 -53.93
N LYS A 687 28.12 -14.87 -54.36
CA LYS A 687 28.31 -16.28 -54.77
C LYS A 687 28.70 -17.22 -53.61
N GLN A 688 29.16 -16.71 -52.47
CA GLN A 688 29.52 -17.55 -51.31
C GLN A 688 28.37 -17.77 -50.31
N LYS A 689 27.34 -16.91 -50.33
CA LYS A 689 26.18 -17.01 -49.43
C LYS A 689 25.15 -18.06 -49.88
N LEU A 690 25.03 -18.29 -51.18
CA LEU A 690 24.12 -19.28 -51.79
C LEU A 690 24.62 -20.73 -51.69
N ALA A 691 25.91 -20.97 -51.45
CA ALA A 691 26.48 -22.32 -51.34
C ALA A 691 26.24 -22.98 -49.96
N LYS A 692 26.11 -22.19 -48.88
CA LYS A 692 25.88 -22.71 -47.52
C LYS A 692 24.41 -23.02 -47.21
N GLU A 693 23.48 -22.44 -47.97
CA GLU A 693 22.04 -22.60 -47.76
C GLU A 693 21.48 -23.88 -48.41
N GLN A 694 22.18 -24.42 -49.42
CA GLN A 694 21.79 -25.66 -50.11
C GLN A 694 22.22 -26.96 -49.40
N GLU A 695 23.22 -26.91 -48.50
CA GLU A 695 23.75 -28.10 -47.82
C GLU A 695 22.91 -28.53 -46.60
N GLN A 696 22.16 -27.60 -45.99
CA GLN A 696 21.29 -27.89 -44.85
C GLN A 696 19.92 -28.45 -45.27
N ALA A 697 19.49 -28.18 -46.51
CA ALA A 697 18.24 -28.68 -47.09
C ALA A 697 18.30 -30.16 -47.55
N GLN A 698 19.49 -30.76 -47.62
CA GLN A 698 19.69 -32.13 -48.11
C GLN A 698 19.74 -33.19 -46.99
N LYS A 699 19.91 -32.78 -45.71
CA LYS A 699 19.86 -33.68 -44.54
C LYS A 699 18.45 -33.96 -43.99
N LEU A 700 17.42 -33.26 -44.49
CA LEU A 700 16.00 -33.50 -44.14
C LEU A 700 15.27 -34.46 -45.09
N LYS A 701 15.95 -35.07 -46.07
CA LYS A 701 15.37 -35.98 -47.06
C LYS A 701 15.59 -37.48 -46.80
N SER A 702 16.07 -37.89 -45.62
CA SER A 702 16.24 -39.30 -45.27
C SER A 702 15.58 -39.69 -43.95
N GLN A 703 14.24 -39.80 -43.95
CA GLN A 703 13.47 -40.70 -43.07
C GLN A 703 12.05 -40.88 -43.65
N GLN A 704 11.62 -42.14 -43.84
CA GLN A 704 10.29 -42.51 -44.35
C GLN A 704 9.30 -42.79 -43.21
N PRO A 705 8.00 -42.45 -43.36
CA PRO A 705 6.93 -42.86 -42.45
C PRO A 705 6.12 -44.07 -42.97
N LEU A 706 5.72 -44.97 -42.06
CA LEU A 706 4.79 -46.08 -42.28
C LEU A 706 3.43 -45.83 -41.60
N LYS A 707 2.40 -46.43 -42.18
CA LYS A 707 0.94 -46.20 -42.01
C LYS A 707 0.30 -47.31 -41.11
N PRO A 708 -1.04 -47.41 -40.94
CA PRO A 708 -1.87 -46.97 -39.80
C PRO A 708 -2.50 -48.11 -38.94
N GLN A 709 -3.31 -47.72 -37.93
CA GLN A 709 -4.12 -48.50 -36.94
C GLN A 709 -4.89 -49.74 -37.44
N VAL A 710 -5.24 -50.70 -36.53
CA VAL A 710 -6.64 -51.14 -36.18
C VAL A 710 -6.70 -52.09 -34.92
N HIS A 711 -7.65 -51.79 -34.02
CA HIS A 711 -8.47 -52.51 -32.99
C HIS A 711 -8.07 -53.71 -32.07
N THR A 712 -8.59 -53.58 -30.83
CA THR A 712 -8.94 -54.47 -29.66
C THR A 712 -9.60 -55.84 -29.98
N PRO A 713 -9.83 -56.84 -29.05
CA PRO A 713 -10.16 -56.74 -27.60
C PRO A 713 -9.71 -57.91 -26.65
N ILE A 714 -10.14 -57.84 -25.35
CA ILE A 714 -10.57 -58.92 -24.39
C ILE A 714 -9.99 -58.77 -22.95
N ALA A 715 -10.87 -58.84 -21.93
CA ALA A 715 -10.64 -59.00 -20.47
C ALA A 715 -11.08 -60.43 -20.04
N PRO A 716 -11.14 -60.88 -18.74
CA PRO A 716 -10.81 -60.30 -17.42
C PRO A 716 -10.05 -61.30 -16.46
N VAL A 717 -9.90 -61.00 -15.14
CA VAL A 717 -10.10 -61.89 -13.94
C VAL A 717 -9.44 -61.37 -12.62
N LYS A 718 -10.30 -61.16 -11.58
CA LYS A 718 -10.26 -61.38 -10.08
C LYS A 718 -9.06 -60.97 -9.16
N GLN A 719 -9.30 -60.16 -8.08
CA GLN A 719 -9.44 -60.48 -6.60
C GLN A 719 -8.14 -61.00 -5.91
N THR A 720 -7.66 -60.69 -4.69
CA THR A 720 -8.14 -60.33 -3.32
C THR A 720 -6.95 -59.69 -2.51
N LYS A 721 -7.11 -58.79 -1.50
CA LYS A 721 -7.21 -59.03 -0.01
C LYS A 721 -6.31 -60.17 0.53
N ASP A 722 -5.62 -60.13 1.68
CA ASP A 722 -5.49 -59.21 2.83
C ASP A 722 -4.41 -59.81 3.79
N LEU A 723 -4.00 -59.01 4.79
CA LEU A 723 -3.40 -59.32 6.10
C LEU A 723 -2.00 -59.96 6.19
N THR A 724 -1.02 -59.27 6.77
CA THR A 724 -0.74 -59.08 8.22
C THR A 724 -0.01 -60.29 8.82
N ASP A 725 0.82 -59.97 9.80
CA ASP A 725 1.57 -60.87 10.66
C ASP A 725 2.85 -61.38 10.01
N THR A 726 4.03 -61.09 10.53
CA THR A 726 4.38 -61.15 11.95
C THR A 726 5.79 -60.56 12.06
N LEU A 727 6.02 -59.63 13.00
CA LEU A 727 6.79 -59.89 14.23
C LEU A 727 8.30 -60.05 13.94
N MET A 728 9.20 -59.33 14.58
CA MET A 728 9.31 -59.04 16.01
C MET A 728 10.55 -58.13 16.07
N ASP A 729 10.55 -56.97 16.71
CA ASP A 729 10.86 -56.77 18.14
C ASP A 729 11.64 -55.42 18.13
N ASN A 730 11.57 -54.50 19.07
CA ASN A 730 10.94 -54.37 20.38
C ASN A 730 11.03 -52.86 20.67
N MET A 731 9.94 -52.19 21.07
CA MET A 731 9.64 -51.80 22.47
C MET A 731 10.53 -50.63 22.92
N SER A 732 10.05 -49.49 23.45
CA SER A 732 9.07 -49.29 24.52
C SER A 732 8.71 -47.79 24.57
N SER A 733 7.42 -47.42 24.51
CA SER A 733 6.56 -47.09 25.67
C SER A 733 6.43 -45.59 25.95
N LEU A 734 5.45 -44.98 25.29
CA LEU A 734 4.66 -43.86 25.81
C LEU A 734 3.46 -44.45 26.55
N THR A 735 3.28 -44.13 27.83
CA THR A 735 1.94 -43.94 28.44
C THR A 735 2.06 -43.42 29.87
N ASN A 736 1.23 -42.41 30.17
CA ASN A 736 0.49 -42.11 31.41
C ASN A 736 0.51 -40.57 31.62
N LEU A 737 -0.60 -39.84 31.78
CA LEU A 737 -1.75 -40.11 32.63
C LEU A 737 -3.07 -39.47 32.15
N SER A 738 -4.14 -40.04 32.66
CA SER A 738 -5.57 -39.75 32.52
C SER A 738 -6.18 -38.92 33.66
N VAL A 739 -7.38 -38.41 33.37
CA VAL A 739 -8.42 -37.71 34.15
C VAL A 739 -8.73 -38.27 35.56
N SER A 740 -9.04 -37.39 36.54
CA SER A 740 -10.24 -37.42 37.42
C SER A 740 -10.26 -36.35 38.55
N THR A 741 -11.45 -35.75 38.81
CA THR A 741 -11.91 -34.96 39.99
C THR A 741 -12.34 -35.87 41.17
N PRO A 742 -12.60 -35.48 42.46
CA PRO A 742 -13.22 -34.21 42.98
C PRO A 742 -12.95 -33.71 44.46
N LYS A 743 -13.53 -32.52 44.80
CA LYS A 743 -14.08 -31.96 46.09
C LYS A 743 -13.25 -31.50 47.34
N ILE A 744 -13.47 -30.20 47.68
CA ILE A 744 -13.77 -29.50 48.97
C ILE A 744 -12.73 -29.43 50.13
N SER A 745 -12.25 -28.20 50.48
CA SER A 745 -12.62 -27.34 51.66
C SER A 745 -11.54 -26.31 52.06
N SER A 746 -11.97 -25.06 52.32
CA SER A 746 -11.48 -24.01 53.27
C SER A 746 -9.98 -23.65 53.33
N SER A 747 -9.48 -22.42 53.52
CA SER A 747 -10.01 -21.10 53.89
C SER A 747 -8.80 -20.15 53.95
N SER A 748 -8.91 -18.91 53.45
CA SER A 748 -8.22 -17.77 54.05
C SER A 748 -8.73 -16.42 53.49
N THR A 749 -9.51 -15.80 54.35
CA THR A 749 -9.91 -14.40 54.54
C THR A 749 -8.82 -13.35 54.27
N PHE A 750 -9.20 -12.18 53.72
CA PHE A 750 -8.80 -10.81 54.14
C PHE A 750 -9.62 -9.79 53.31
N THR A 751 -10.80 -9.36 53.76
CA THR A 751 -11.13 -8.12 54.52
C THR A 751 -10.69 -6.77 53.93
N SER A 752 -11.72 -5.93 53.83
CA SER A 752 -11.89 -4.50 53.57
C SER A 752 -11.25 -3.51 54.56
N VAL A 753 -11.45 -2.21 54.25
CA VAL A 753 -11.39 -0.92 55.01
C VAL A 753 -10.02 -0.27 55.35
N PRO A 754 -9.94 1.07 55.61
CA PRO A 754 -10.83 2.20 55.24
C PRO A 754 -10.10 3.50 54.76
N SER A 755 -10.93 4.48 54.44
CA SER A 755 -10.65 5.92 54.32
C SER A 755 -10.15 6.60 55.60
N THR A 756 -9.33 7.63 55.43
CA THR A 756 -9.16 8.80 56.31
C THR A 756 -9.44 10.04 55.43
N GLY A 757 -10.19 11.09 55.80
CA GLY A 757 -10.67 11.57 57.08
C GLY A 757 -10.16 13.00 57.30
N LEU A 758 -10.96 14.01 56.93
CA LEU A 758 -10.90 15.44 57.32
C LEU A 758 -11.96 16.18 56.47
N GLY A 759 -12.91 16.97 56.95
CA GLY A 759 -13.28 17.47 58.27
C GLY A 759 -14.49 18.40 58.07
N MET A 760 -15.44 18.32 58.99
CA MET A 760 -16.70 19.07 59.06
C MET A 760 -16.51 20.61 59.09
N MET A 761 -17.47 21.38 58.56
CA MET A 761 -18.47 22.12 59.36
C MET A 761 -19.35 23.08 58.52
N PHE A 762 -20.65 23.03 58.84
CA PHE A 762 -21.72 24.06 58.86
C PHE A 762 -21.44 25.41 58.15
N SER A 763 -22.39 26.00 57.40
CA SER A 763 -23.60 26.63 57.95
C SER A 763 -24.56 27.08 56.83
N THR A 764 -25.86 26.87 57.01
CA THR A 764 -26.95 27.71 56.45
C THR A 764 -27.13 28.95 57.34
N PRO A 765 -27.62 30.11 56.87
CA PRO A 765 -29.08 30.34 56.80
C PRO A 765 -29.56 31.19 55.59
N ILE A 766 -30.70 30.83 54.98
CA ILE A 766 -32.04 31.48 55.07
C ILE A 766 -32.26 32.69 54.14
N ASP A 767 -33.21 32.47 53.24
CA ASP A 767 -34.23 33.35 52.62
C ASP A 767 -34.00 34.86 52.51
N ASN A 768 -34.16 35.37 51.28
CA ASN A 768 -35.25 36.31 51.03
C ASN A 768 -35.70 36.39 49.56
N THR A 769 -36.94 35.95 49.37
CA THR A 769 -38.06 36.62 48.68
C THR A 769 -37.90 37.31 47.32
N LYS A 770 -38.86 36.90 46.45
CA LYS A 770 -39.73 37.69 45.55
C LYS A 770 -39.32 37.98 44.09
N ARG A 771 -40.09 37.30 43.24
CA ARG A 771 -41.01 37.82 42.19
C ARG A 771 -40.45 38.21 40.81
N ASN A 772 -41.07 37.53 39.83
CA ASN A 772 -41.65 38.01 38.57
C ASN A 772 -40.68 38.48 37.47
N LEU A 773 -40.60 37.70 36.38
CA LEU A 773 -41.38 37.87 35.13
C LEU A 773 -41.08 39.20 34.44
N THR A 774 -40.42 39.17 33.28
CA THR A 774 -41.03 39.54 31.98
C THR A 774 -40.04 39.44 30.82
N ASN A 775 -40.65 39.19 29.65
CA ASN A 775 -40.11 38.98 28.31
C ASN A 775 -39.41 40.19 27.67
N GLY A 776 -38.67 39.91 26.59
CA GLY A 776 -38.52 40.81 25.42
C GLY A 776 -37.07 40.95 24.97
N LEU A 777 -36.58 40.12 24.04
CA LEU A 777 -36.63 40.25 22.57
C LEU A 777 -35.63 41.26 21.96
N ASN A 778 -35.02 40.79 20.86
CA ASN A 778 -34.17 41.47 19.86
C ASN A 778 -32.75 41.89 20.27
N ALA A 779 -31.77 41.93 19.37
CA ALA A 779 -31.48 41.24 18.12
C ALA A 779 -30.02 41.58 17.78
N ASN A 780 -29.43 40.73 16.93
CA ASN A 780 -28.46 41.10 15.90
C ASN A 780 -26.93 41.08 16.19
N MET A 781 -26.27 40.32 15.30
CA MET A 781 -24.94 40.51 14.69
C MET A 781 -23.66 40.25 15.50
N GLY A 782 -22.87 39.30 14.97
CA GLY A 782 -21.44 39.53 14.72
C GLY A 782 -20.47 38.78 15.62
N PHE A 783 -20.19 37.50 15.32
CA PHE A 783 -18.98 36.85 15.82
C PHE A 783 -17.86 36.95 14.78
N GLN A 784 -16.94 37.87 15.05
CA GLN A 784 -15.58 37.88 14.52
C GLN A 784 -14.68 36.93 15.32
N THR A 785 -13.67 36.47 14.59
CA THR A 785 -12.62 35.51 14.91
C THR A 785 -11.76 35.93 16.10
N SER A 786 -11.52 35.01 17.06
CA SER A 786 -10.51 35.15 18.11
C SER A 786 -9.29 34.29 17.80
N GLY A 787 -8.23 34.96 17.34
CA GLY A 787 -6.85 34.46 17.43
C GLY A 787 -6.34 34.64 18.86
N PHE A 788 -5.71 33.60 19.40
CA PHE A 788 -5.02 33.65 20.69
C PHE A 788 -3.54 33.98 20.48
N ASN A 789 -3.11 35.09 21.06
CA ASN A 789 -1.71 35.47 21.23
C ASN A 789 -1.58 36.00 22.66
N MET A 790 -0.64 35.47 23.45
CA MET A 790 -0.28 35.96 24.79
C MET A 790 1.21 35.67 25.06
N PRO A 791 1.88 36.43 25.95
CA PRO A 791 3.08 37.17 25.59
C PRO A 791 4.35 36.75 26.35
N VAL A 792 5.47 37.26 25.83
CA VAL A 792 6.83 37.23 26.39
C VAL A 792 6.96 38.23 27.53
N ASN A 793 7.66 37.85 28.61
CA ASN A 793 8.32 38.83 29.48
C ASN A 793 9.66 38.29 30.03
N THR A 794 10.60 39.21 30.23
CA THR A 794 12.05 39.01 30.33
C THR A 794 12.59 39.71 31.59
N ASN A 795 13.53 39.09 32.32
CA ASN A 795 14.69 39.68 33.03
C ASN A 795 15.33 38.64 33.99
N GLN A 796 16.59 38.21 33.78
CA GLN A 796 17.88 38.69 34.37
C GLN A 796 17.97 38.50 35.91
N ASN A 797 19.05 38.05 36.57
CA ASN A 797 20.43 37.63 36.26
C ASN A 797 21.07 37.04 37.57
N PHE A 798 22.25 36.41 37.43
CA PHE A 798 23.38 36.30 38.39
C PHE A 798 23.72 35.01 39.20
N PHE A 799 25.02 34.69 39.07
CA PHE A 799 26.01 34.03 39.96
C PHE A 799 26.51 32.59 39.69
N SER A 800 27.84 32.51 39.84
CA SER A 800 28.88 31.56 39.42
C SER A 800 29.15 30.39 40.37
N GLY A 801 29.88 29.36 39.89
CA GLY A 801 30.29 28.10 40.59
C GLY A 801 31.24 28.26 41.80
N PRO A 802 31.98 27.21 42.30
CA PRO A 802 32.65 26.14 41.50
C PRO A 802 32.85 24.71 42.14
N SER A 803 33.31 23.77 41.30
CA SER A 803 34.35 22.69 41.46
C SER A 803 34.37 21.56 42.53
N THR A 804 34.22 20.29 42.03
CA THR A 804 35.08 19.07 42.19
C THR A 804 35.23 18.31 43.55
N PRO A 805 35.90 17.12 43.64
CA PRO A 805 35.38 15.77 43.33
C PRO A 805 35.65 14.70 44.44
N GLY A 806 35.02 13.52 44.37
CA GLY A 806 35.23 12.43 45.35
C GLY A 806 35.42 11.06 44.69
N VAL A 807 36.60 10.46 44.89
CA VAL A 807 37.03 9.12 44.47
C VAL A 807 36.70 8.10 45.57
N THR A 808 36.24 6.90 45.23
CA THR A 808 36.55 5.69 46.00
C THR A 808 36.39 4.41 45.16
N LYS A 809 37.26 3.45 45.43
CA LYS A 809 37.64 2.27 44.65
C LYS A 809 37.40 1.03 45.52
N MET A 810 36.82 -0.07 45.00
CA MET A 810 37.29 -1.46 45.23
C MET A 810 36.44 -2.53 44.49
N THR A 811 37.19 -3.40 43.81
CA THR A 811 37.03 -4.80 43.34
C THR A 811 36.21 -5.74 44.26
N LEU A 812 35.59 -6.87 43.87
CA LEU A 812 35.94 -7.98 42.95
C LEU A 812 34.73 -8.94 42.74
N GLY A 813 34.60 -9.60 41.58
CA GLY A 813 34.16 -11.01 41.47
C GLY A 813 32.81 -11.35 40.79
N GLY A 814 32.86 -12.05 39.64
CA GLY A 814 31.80 -12.99 39.20
C GLY A 814 31.25 -12.83 37.78
N THR A 815 31.88 -13.48 36.79
CA THR A 815 31.33 -13.77 35.44
C THR A 815 30.21 -14.84 35.51
N PRO A 816 29.24 -14.89 34.55
CA PRO A 816 29.49 -15.63 33.30
C PRO A 816 29.04 -14.92 32.01
N SER A 817 29.76 -15.32 30.96
CA SER A 817 29.71 -15.02 29.53
C SER A 817 28.37 -15.29 28.82
N THR A 818 28.01 -14.41 27.87
CA THR A 818 27.63 -14.75 26.47
C THR A 818 27.32 -13.47 25.69
N LEU A 819 28.29 -12.99 24.91
CA LEU A 819 28.12 -11.95 23.87
C LEU A 819 28.17 -12.64 22.49
N PRO A 820 27.27 -12.31 21.54
CA PRO A 820 27.33 -12.86 20.19
C PRO A 820 28.52 -12.31 19.41
N ASN A 821 29.22 -13.22 18.73
CA ASN A 821 30.47 -13.02 18.02
C ASN A 821 30.29 -12.22 16.72
N PHE A 822 31.19 -11.28 16.46
CA PHE A 822 31.41 -10.61 15.18
C PHE A 822 32.07 -11.60 14.19
N ASN A 823 31.28 -12.31 13.37
CA ASN A 823 31.79 -13.21 12.30
C ASN A 823 31.26 -12.87 10.89
N ALA A 824 30.50 -11.78 10.71
CA ALA A 824 29.86 -11.47 9.42
C ALA A 824 30.80 -10.90 8.34
N THR A 825 32.01 -10.47 8.68
CA THR A 825 32.96 -9.84 7.73
C THR A 825 33.82 -10.83 6.94
N GLU A 826 34.02 -12.06 7.44
CA GLU A 826 34.77 -13.10 6.71
C GLU A 826 33.92 -13.83 5.66
N GLU A 827 32.61 -14.01 5.89
CA GLU A 827 31.71 -14.61 4.90
C GLU A 827 31.58 -13.74 3.64
N VAL A 828 31.49 -12.42 3.78
CA VAL A 828 31.39 -11.47 2.65
C VAL A 828 32.65 -11.49 1.78
N CYS A 829 33.84 -11.65 2.37
CA CYS A 829 35.10 -11.79 1.63
C CYS A 829 35.20 -13.12 0.86
N THR A 830 34.61 -14.19 1.40
CA THR A 830 34.65 -15.53 0.78
C THR A 830 33.66 -15.65 -0.38
N ASP A 831 32.48 -15.02 -0.26
CA ASP A 831 31.52 -14.89 -1.35
C ASP A 831 32.00 -13.95 -2.47
N LEU A 832 32.81 -12.94 -2.13
CA LEU A 832 33.49 -12.08 -3.12
C LEU A 832 34.38 -12.88 -4.06
N TYR A 833 35.17 -13.80 -3.50
CA TYR A 833 36.08 -14.63 -4.28
C TYR A 833 35.30 -15.63 -5.14
N ARG A 834 34.22 -16.24 -4.63
CA ARG A 834 33.37 -17.17 -5.39
C ARG A 834 32.58 -16.50 -6.52
N TYR A 835 32.09 -15.28 -6.33
CA TYR A 835 31.31 -14.57 -7.36
C TYR A 835 32.20 -14.04 -8.49
N LEU A 836 33.45 -13.62 -8.17
CA LEU A 836 34.42 -13.08 -9.14
C LEU A 836 35.29 -14.14 -9.84
N THR A 837 35.13 -15.43 -9.51
CA THR A 837 35.91 -16.54 -10.10
C THR A 837 35.08 -17.55 -10.90
N LYS A 838 33.75 -17.47 -10.92
CA LYS A 838 32.94 -18.35 -11.78
C LYS A 838 32.98 -17.89 -13.25
N PRO A 839 33.26 -18.78 -14.22
CA PRO A 839 32.98 -18.50 -15.61
C PRO A 839 31.46 -18.45 -15.80
N LEU A 840 30.97 -17.42 -16.50
CA LEU A 840 29.61 -17.35 -17.01
C LEU A 840 29.35 -18.55 -17.93
N MET A 841 28.83 -19.64 -17.37
CA MET A 841 28.20 -20.70 -18.14
C MET A 841 26.81 -20.22 -18.54
N SER A 842 26.55 -20.33 -19.85
CA SER A 842 25.26 -20.25 -20.50
C SER A 842 24.17 -20.95 -19.70
N PHE A 843 23.09 -20.24 -19.38
CA PHE A 843 21.78 -20.87 -19.17
C PHE A 843 21.02 -20.86 -20.51
N PRO A 844 20.18 -21.88 -20.78
CA PRO A 844 19.45 -22.03 -22.04
C PRO A 844 18.45 -20.90 -22.30
#